data_AF-A0A2S9IMI3-F1
#
_entry.id   AF-A0A2S9IMI3-F1
#
_cell.length_a   1.000
_cell.length_b   1.000
_cell.length_c   1.000
_cell.angle_alpha   90.00
_cell.angle_beta   90.00
_cell.angle_gamma   90.00
#
_symmetry.space_group_name_H-M   'P 1'
#
loop_
_entity.id
_entity.type
_entity.pdbx_description
1 polymer ?
#
loop_
_entity_poly.entity_id
_entity_poly.type
_entity_poly.pdbx_seq_one_letter_code
_entity_poly.pdbx_strand_id
1 'polypeptide(L)'
;MSKVTSKPSSPVDPDSVDPNNVGAWEDAQKQAKDAGIRWERPAGDNRSAEEIINDNPLLRDLGNQAGVRDSLEARVGGDIETDADAAYRAVQVLEHIERFDADGNRIVGGDVDNGEVNGFSRGGDAYNGTEAGRLQDFGKYGFSNLRGELQDVSSAADDPEARKQAEELGIQWERPEGDDRSAQDIIDGDPLLKNLGNQSQVKDMLKERVGDYEKDADAAYRASQVLQHVEQLDSDGNRIVGGDRGNSSIDGFTSSDEARHGTEAGRLQDFGKDGFESLKGKLQSPEAAADNEEARKQAEELGIQWERPEGDDRSAQDIIDGDPLLKNLGNQSGVKDMLKERVGDYEKDADAAYRASQVLQHVEQLDSDGNRIVGGDRGNSSIDGFTSSDEARHGTEAGRLQDFGKDGFSALKGKMANPDMVGDNKEAREAAEKADIKWELPEDDKRSAQDIIDDNPLLKNLGNQSGVKDMLKERVGDFEKDADAAYRAIQVLDRVTMYDAEGKLQSGDTVSNSSIDGFTNSAEARNGTEAGRLQDFGKYGFESLPAAQKTEDIGSYKDFLSANKDADETSKTLAKYGALLEQNYDTIKAKTGNDEVTAEDLKKYMDENPQIGDDFKEALNFWSKPGAFNSLETAADPLKFKPDGNVSKADISNWIKTQAPKDAGAAITFLTGAVNGNAVGGTDTSKLNKDIFENPDKYSAKEKAAALQELLTAQQLVIKGAEAGMWGDDYGKVSISNRARTHPDPNEILNDINGHISILESDPEVIKYLNENSAKQMTELLDENEGLKDALQTTYDDEIKNGKSLDSLWDTHTKDGKTDQQAALAEFYTSASLYQEALGIKGPAAIQEAVGSSEHAQDFKDFYEQSLASGKRLEELMETNTFEEAVGAFSAEVALYNATLDPEFTGKFDKQLNDNFNRVAQENVLKDGTFDDLKKTFGIDGGDELDEAKVKSVIEEIIKNDPELLANPDGTTATADQILAGIRGSWDVLRQGTKSLSELKSDWLNPDVKKLSDKGVLHGISGVFMAGVTIAKGAQSGGNLTERNLVDITTGSILTSTLLTEGGVKAYKDYLKTVVEKHPDSSIGKTIGKMSDAKFNDYLSKWTRGENAAKGVGGLAGIVAGAYGIFDGVQSIRKGDKVSGGISITAGSLGALAGLASAVEGGVGALGSAAVRAAMAPIAGIAGVLGLAAAGVGAIAMFLPGLIAEGKQQVKADNFGSLLGDYLTKYEIDGVPNGDLSDVPDDAWPETSDGLS
;
A
#
# COMPACT_ATOMS: atom_id res chain seq x y z
N MET A 1 97.52 -27.27 59.51
CA MET A 1 97.71 -28.66 59.96
C MET A 1 97.33 -28.78 61.43
N SER A 2 96.18 -29.39 61.71
CA SER A 2 95.90 -30.18 62.92
C SER A 2 95.21 -31.44 62.40
N LYS A 3 95.90 -32.58 62.45
CA LYS A 3 95.30 -33.88 62.13
C LYS A 3 94.29 -34.21 63.22
N VAL A 4 93.01 -34.00 62.94
CA VAL A 4 91.93 -34.65 63.69
C VAL A 4 91.79 -36.05 63.12
N THR A 5 92.37 -37.02 63.82
CA THR A 5 92.19 -38.45 63.57
C THR A 5 90.86 -38.88 64.17
N SER A 6 89.76 -38.70 63.44
CA SER A 6 88.58 -39.57 63.60
C SER A 6 88.76 -40.73 62.62
N LYS A 7 88.82 -41.97 63.13
CA LYS A 7 88.80 -43.16 62.28
C LYS A 7 87.54 -43.10 61.39
N PRO A 8 87.62 -43.40 60.08
CA PRO A 8 86.43 -43.65 59.28
C PRO A 8 85.61 -44.77 59.97
N SER A 9 84.29 -44.64 60.01
CA SER A 9 83.43 -45.76 60.40
C SER A 9 83.71 -46.93 59.47
N SER A 10 83.75 -48.15 60.03
CA SER A 10 84.09 -49.37 59.31
C SER A 10 83.18 -49.57 58.08
N PRO A 11 83.66 -50.25 57.02
CA PRO A 11 82.81 -50.66 55.89
C PRO A 11 81.59 -51.40 56.42
N VAL A 12 80.42 -51.05 55.88
CA VAL A 12 79.15 -51.63 56.31
C VAL A 12 78.99 -52.94 55.54
N ASP A 13 79.11 -54.08 56.23
CA ASP A 13 79.06 -55.43 55.64
C ASP A 13 77.86 -56.19 56.24
N PRO A 14 76.87 -56.61 55.42
CA PRO A 14 75.68 -57.29 55.91
C PRO A 14 75.99 -58.70 56.43
N ASP A 15 77.10 -59.31 56.02
CA ASP A 15 77.52 -60.65 56.43
C ASP A 15 78.42 -60.65 57.69
N SER A 16 78.63 -59.48 58.28
CA SER A 16 79.44 -59.32 59.48
C SER A 16 78.75 -59.85 60.75
N VAL A 17 79.40 -60.77 61.45
CA VAL A 17 78.95 -61.29 62.76
C VAL A 17 79.14 -60.30 63.93
N ASP A 18 79.66 -59.09 63.70
CA ASP A 18 79.76 -58.02 64.69
C ASP A 18 78.42 -57.27 64.85
N PRO A 19 77.78 -57.30 66.04
CA PRO A 19 76.51 -56.61 66.29
C PRO A 19 76.56 -55.10 66.06
N ASN A 20 77.74 -54.46 66.21
CA ASN A 20 77.88 -53.03 65.95
C ASN A 20 77.87 -52.71 64.45
N ASN A 21 78.21 -53.68 63.60
CA ASN A 21 78.18 -53.53 62.15
C ASN A 21 76.75 -53.76 61.60
N VAL A 22 76.00 -54.70 62.18
CA VAL A 22 74.58 -54.92 61.85
C VAL A 22 73.72 -53.69 62.18
N GLY A 23 73.93 -53.07 63.34
CA GLY A 23 73.23 -51.81 63.68
C GLY A 23 73.60 -50.63 62.76
N ALA A 24 74.87 -50.55 62.35
CA ALA A 24 75.32 -49.55 61.38
C ALA A 24 74.72 -49.77 59.97
N TRP A 25 74.43 -51.02 59.60
CA TRP A 25 73.74 -51.39 58.35
C TRP A 25 72.27 -50.98 58.36
N GLU A 26 71.53 -51.29 59.42
CA GLU A 26 70.13 -50.87 59.57
C GLU A 26 69.99 -49.33 59.60
N ASP A 27 70.91 -48.64 60.31
CA ASP A 27 70.95 -47.18 60.32
C ASP A 27 71.28 -46.59 58.95
N ALA A 28 72.20 -47.19 58.19
CA ALA A 28 72.52 -46.78 56.83
C ALA A 28 71.33 -46.99 55.88
N GLN A 29 70.59 -48.10 56.02
CA GLN A 29 69.38 -48.37 55.23
C GLN A 29 68.28 -47.35 55.52
N LYS A 30 68.10 -46.99 56.80
CA LYS A 30 67.16 -45.95 57.18
C LYS A 30 67.58 -44.57 56.66
N GLN A 31 68.84 -44.19 56.81
CA GLN A 31 69.36 -42.90 56.33
C GLN A 31 69.32 -42.80 54.80
N ALA A 32 69.60 -43.89 54.09
CA ALA A 32 69.43 -43.97 52.65
C ALA A 32 67.98 -43.73 52.27
N LYS A 33 67.04 -44.39 52.95
CA LYS A 33 65.60 -44.18 52.75
C LYS A 33 65.19 -42.73 53.04
N ASP A 34 65.69 -42.11 54.11
CA ASP A 34 65.41 -40.71 54.46
C ASP A 34 65.97 -39.73 53.40
N ALA A 35 66.99 -40.13 52.63
CA ALA A 35 67.53 -39.38 51.50
C ALA A 35 66.89 -39.76 50.15
N GLY A 36 65.82 -40.58 50.15
CA GLY A 36 65.13 -41.04 48.93
C GLY A 36 65.84 -42.18 48.19
N ILE A 37 66.90 -42.75 48.75
CA ILE A 37 67.69 -43.80 48.12
C ILE A 37 67.09 -45.18 48.45
N ARG A 38 66.68 -45.89 47.40
CA ARG A 38 66.19 -47.26 47.52
C ARG A 38 67.33 -48.22 47.77
N TRP A 39 67.18 -49.02 48.82
CA TRP A 39 68.20 -49.96 49.22
C TRP A 39 68.35 -51.11 48.22
N GLU A 40 67.26 -51.61 47.65
CA GLU A 40 67.29 -52.69 46.65
C GLU A 40 66.68 -52.18 45.35
N ARG A 41 67.05 -52.81 44.23
CA ARG A 41 66.46 -52.49 42.93
C ARG A 41 64.94 -52.75 42.93
N PRO A 42 64.15 -51.95 42.19
CA PRO A 42 62.72 -52.14 42.06
C PRO A 42 62.36 -53.52 41.52
N ALA A 43 61.21 -54.04 41.94
CA ALA A 43 60.66 -55.27 41.42
C ALA A 43 60.51 -55.21 39.88
N GLY A 44 61.21 -56.10 39.17
CA GLY A 44 61.23 -56.16 37.70
C GLY A 44 62.52 -55.66 37.05
N ASP A 45 63.39 -54.95 37.78
CA ASP A 45 64.73 -54.61 37.29
C ASP A 45 65.66 -55.83 37.38
N ASN A 46 66.01 -56.38 36.22
CA ASN A 46 66.86 -57.56 36.09
C ASN A 46 68.27 -57.23 35.58
N ARG A 47 68.63 -55.94 35.48
CA ARG A 47 69.94 -55.52 34.95
C ARG A 47 71.07 -56.01 35.85
N SER A 48 72.16 -56.48 35.26
CA SER A 48 73.40 -56.80 35.96
C SER A 48 74.11 -55.54 36.48
N ALA A 49 75.07 -55.70 37.39
CA ALA A 49 75.90 -54.60 37.87
C ALA A 49 76.61 -53.87 36.72
N GLU A 50 77.11 -54.63 35.74
CA GLU A 50 77.76 -54.10 34.53
C GLU A 50 76.78 -53.28 33.66
N GLU A 51 75.54 -53.75 33.47
CA GLU A 51 74.51 -52.99 32.75
C GLU A 51 74.16 -51.69 33.48
N ILE A 52 74.02 -51.71 34.81
CA ILE A 52 73.72 -50.53 35.62
C ILE A 52 74.85 -49.49 35.55
N ILE A 53 76.11 -49.95 35.62
CA ILE A 53 77.27 -49.07 35.46
C ILE A 53 77.28 -48.46 34.05
N ASN A 54 77.09 -49.26 33.01
CA ASN A 54 77.15 -48.77 31.63
C ASN A 54 76.02 -47.79 31.30
N ASP A 55 74.85 -47.99 31.90
CA ASP A 55 73.66 -47.13 31.74
C ASP A 55 73.82 -45.75 32.40
N ASN A 56 74.68 -45.62 33.43
CA ASN A 56 74.87 -44.35 34.14
C ASN A 56 76.28 -43.78 33.95
N PRO A 57 76.44 -42.66 33.20
CA PRO A 57 77.75 -42.08 32.90
C PRO A 57 78.52 -41.62 34.15
N LEU A 58 77.82 -41.13 35.19
CA LEU A 58 78.48 -40.71 36.44
C LEU A 58 79.22 -41.88 37.05
N LEU A 59 78.59 -43.06 37.19
CA LEU A 59 79.23 -44.23 37.79
C LEU A 59 80.25 -44.89 36.85
N ARG A 60 79.96 -44.94 35.55
CA ARG A 60 80.86 -45.49 34.52
C ARG A 60 82.18 -44.74 34.47
N ASP A 61 82.10 -43.41 34.43
CA ASP A 61 83.23 -42.53 34.18
C ASP A 61 83.86 -42.02 35.50
N LEU A 62 83.28 -42.36 36.66
CA LEU A 62 83.85 -42.06 37.98
C LEU A 62 85.20 -42.75 38.17
N GLY A 63 86.28 -41.97 38.05
CA GLY A 63 87.60 -42.41 38.48
C GLY A 63 87.74 -42.44 40.01
N ASN A 64 88.88 -42.95 40.49
CA ASN A 64 89.16 -43.05 41.92
C ASN A 64 90.03 -41.88 42.45
N GLN A 65 89.89 -40.68 41.87
CA GLN A 65 90.55 -39.46 42.35
C GLN A 65 90.11 -39.18 43.79
N ALA A 66 91.04 -38.77 44.65
CA ALA A 66 90.80 -38.58 46.09
C ALA A 66 90.17 -39.79 46.83
N GLY A 67 90.19 -41.00 46.26
CA GLY A 67 89.64 -42.23 46.86
C GLY A 67 88.11 -42.30 46.87
N VAL A 68 87.43 -41.49 46.05
CA VAL A 68 85.97 -41.36 46.09
C VAL A 68 85.23 -42.62 45.64
N ARG A 69 85.74 -43.36 44.65
CA ARG A 69 85.11 -44.57 44.13
C ARG A 69 85.17 -45.69 45.17
N ASP A 70 86.34 -45.92 45.76
CA ASP A 70 86.51 -46.90 46.84
C ASP A 70 85.64 -46.56 48.05
N SER A 71 85.50 -45.25 48.35
CA SER A 71 84.68 -44.79 49.47
C SER A 71 83.19 -44.91 49.20
N LEU A 72 82.74 -44.71 47.96
CA LEU A 72 81.37 -44.95 47.52
C LEU A 72 81.03 -46.43 47.68
N GLU A 73 81.86 -47.32 47.13
CA GLU A 73 81.71 -48.78 47.21
C GLU A 73 81.63 -49.27 48.67
N ALA A 74 82.53 -48.79 49.53
CA ALA A 74 82.54 -49.14 50.95
C ALA A 74 81.28 -48.69 51.73
N ARG A 75 80.48 -47.76 51.18
CA ARG A 75 79.30 -47.18 51.82
C ARG A 75 77.99 -47.69 51.27
N VAL A 76 77.94 -48.09 50.01
CA VAL A 76 76.74 -48.69 49.40
C VAL A 76 76.57 -50.16 49.75
N GLY A 77 77.49 -50.76 50.51
CA GLY A 77 77.25 -52.04 51.17
C GLY A 77 77.43 -53.29 50.30
N GLY A 78 78.25 -53.21 49.25
CA GLY A 78 78.58 -54.32 48.37
C GLY A 78 79.59 -53.89 47.29
N ASP A 79 80.16 -54.85 46.57
CA ASP A 79 81.06 -54.59 45.44
C ASP A 79 80.25 -54.10 44.25
N ILE A 80 80.39 -52.84 43.88
CA ILE A 80 79.61 -52.21 42.80
C ILE A 80 79.85 -52.85 41.42
N GLU A 81 80.96 -53.58 41.21
CA GLU A 81 81.24 -54.25 39.94
C GLU A 81 80.52 -55.60 39.81
N THR A 82 80.11 -56.21 40.93
CA THR A 82 79.54 -57.57 40.94
C THR A 82 78.17 -57.69 41.63
N ASP A 83 77.83 -56.77 42.53
CA ASP A 83 76.53 -56.65 43.20
C ASP A 83 75.69 -55.56 42.51
N ALA A 84 74.64 -56.00 41.83
CA ALA A 84 73.75 -55.12 41.08
C ALA A 84 72.93 -54.17 41.99
N ASP A 85 72.61 -54.57 43.22
CA ASP A 85 71.92 -53.70 44.17
C ASP A 85 72.88 -52.64 44.75
N ALA A 86 74.15 -53.00 44.96
CA ALA A 86 75.20 -52.04 45.32
C ALA A 86 75.47 -51.03 44.18
N ALA A 87 75.56 -51.49 42.94
CA ALA A 87 75.69 -50.62 41.76
C ALA A 87 74.50 -49.65 41.64
N TYR A 88 73.28 -50.14 41.84
CA TYR A 88 72.06 -49.32 41.80
C TYR A 88 72.01 -48.27 42.92
N ARG A 89 72.39 -48.64 44.16
CA ARG A 89 72.54 -47.68 45.27
C ARG A 89 73.61 -46.64 44.98
N ALA A 90 74.73 -47.04 44.38
CA ALA A 90 75.82 -46.13 44.01
C ALA A 90 75.38 -45.09 42.97
N VAL A 91 74.61 -45.51 41.96
CA VAL A 91 73.99 -44.60 41.00
C VAL A 91 73.12 -43.55 41.70
N GLN A 92 72.21 -43.97 42.57
CA GLN A 92 71.32 -43.03 43.28
C GLN A 92 72.08 -42.06 44.19
N VAL A 93 73.16 -42.50 44.84
CA VAL A 93 74.03 -41.61 45.63
C VAL A 93 74.69 -40.55 44.73
N LEU A 94 75.18 -40.94 43.56
CA LEU A 94 75.80 -40.01 42.62
C LEU A 94 74.79 -39.01 42.06
N GLU A 95 73.60 -39.49 41.67
CA GLU A 95 72.48 -38.64 41.23
C GLU A 95 72.06 -37.67 42.34
N HIS A 96 72.00 -38.12 43.60
CA HIS A 96 71.72 -37.24 44.74
C HIS A 96 72.78 -36.15 44.89
N ILE A 97 74.06 -36.51 44.81
CA ILE A 97 75.18 -35.57 44.92
C ILE A 97 75.19 -34.55 43.79
N GLU A 98 74.83 -34.96 42.58
CA GLU A 98 74.73 -34.09 41.42
C GLU A 98 73.56 -33.10 41.56
N ARG A 99 72.41 -33.58 42.05
CA ARG A 99 71.16 -32.81 42.14
C ARG A 99 71.06 -31.93 43.38
N PHE A 100 71.76 -32.22 44.47
CA PHE A 100 71.62 -31.49 45.73
C PHE A 100 72.94 -30.88 46.23
N ASP A 101 72.85 -29.67 46.78
CA ASP A 101 73.97 -29.03 47.47
C ASP A 101 74.17 -29.56 48.90
N ALA A 102 75.14 -29.00 49.63
CA ALA A 102 75.46 -29.44 50.98
C ALA A 102 74.39 -29.09 52.03
N ASP A 103 73.47 -28.18 51.71
CA ASP A 103 72.35 -27.80 52.57
C ASP A 103 71.07 -28.57 52.20
N GLY A 104 71.08 -29.29 51.08
CA GLY A 104 69.98 -30.09 50.55
C GLY A 104 69.07 -29.32 49.59
N ASN A 105 69.51 -28.19 49.08
CA ASN A 105 68.78 -27.45 48.05
C ASN A 105 69.07 -28.06 46.68
N ARG A 106 68.04 -28.12 45.83
CA ARG A 106 68.15 -28.57 44.43
C ARG A 106 69.07 -27.63 43.65
N ILE A 107 70.09 -28.19 43.01
CA ILE A 107 71.00 -27.49 42.10
C ILE A 107 70.39 -27.48 40.70
N VAL A 108 70.45 -26.34 40.03
CA VAL A 108 70.02 -26.15 38.64
C VAL A 108 71.13 -25.43 37.87
N GLY A 109 71.38 -25.81 36.61
CA GLY A 109 72.41 -25.20 35.76
C GLY A 109 73.19 -26.22 34.92
N GLY A 110 74.09 -25.74 34.06
CA GLY A 110 74.80 -26.57 33.07
C GLY A 110 75.87 -27.53 33.63
N ASP A 111 76.15 -27.47 34.93
CA ASP A 111 77.07 -28.39 35.60
C ASP A 111 76.35 -29.66 36.14
N VAL A 112 75.02 -29.76 36.00
CA VAL A 112 74.21 -30.91 36.43
C VAL A 112 73.72 -31.70 35.21
N ASP A 113 73.65 -33.02 35.32
CA ASP A 113 73.38 -34.00 34.26
C ASP A 113 74.39 -33.95 33.10
N ASN A 114 75.60 -33.43 33.36
CA ASN A 114 76.68 -33.40 32.37
C ASN A 114 77.43 -34.75 32.26
N GLY A 115 77.07 -35.71 33.11
CA GLY A 115 77.61 -37.07 33.13
C GLY A 115 78.99 -37.18 33.79
N GLU A 116 79.50 -36.11 34.41
CA GLU A 116 80.78 -36.09 35.09
C GLU A 116 80.63 -35.59 36.54
N VAL A 117 81.38 -36.16 37.49
CA VAL A 117 81.46 -35.62 38.86
C VAL A 117 82.43 -34.44 38.89
N ASN A 118 81.89 -33.23 39.06
CA ASN A 118 82.63 -31.98 38.95
C ASN A 118 83.36 -31.58 40.24
N GLY A 119 84.46 -30.83 40.09
CA GLY A 119 85.17 -30.21 41.22
C GLY A 119 86.41 -30.93 41.72
N PHE A 120 87.05 -31.75 40.88
CA PHE A 120 88.42 -32.21 41.11
C PHE A 120 89.46 -31.17 40.66
N SER A 121 90.53 -31.02 41.45
CA SER A 121 91.71 -30.27 41.06
C SER A 121 92.50 -31.02 39.98
N ARG A 122 93.40 -30.32 39.26
CA ARG A 122 94.35 -30.99 38.33
C ARG A 122 95.24 -32.04 39.00
N GLY A 123 95.40 -31.97 40.32
CA GLY A 123 96.15 -32.96 41.12
C GLY A 123 95.30 -34.14 41.61
N GLY A 124 93.99 -34.14 41.35
CA GLY A 124 93.06 -35.17 41.80
C GLY A 124 92.48 -34.95 43.21
N ASP A 125 92.65 -33.76 43.80
CA ASP A 125 92.04 -33.40 45.09
C ASP A 125 90.61 -32.87 44.87
N ALA A 126 89.65 -33.27 45.71
CA ALA A 126 88.28 -32.75 45.66
C ALA A 126 88.18 -31.36 46.32
N TYR A 127 87.46 -30.41 45.70
CA TYR A 127 87.19 -29.10 46.29
C TYR A 127 85.94 -29.14 47.18
N ASN A 128 86.03 -28.59 48.40
CA ASN A 128 84.88 -28.49 49.31
C ASN A 128 83.72 -27.72 48.65
N GLY A 129 82.49 -28.22 48.81
CA GLY A 129 81.27 -27.61 48.27
C GLY A 129 80.96 -27.96 46.81
N THR A 130 81.85 -28.65 46.11
CA THR A 130 81.60 -29.22 44.77
C THR A 130 81.04 -30.65 44.86
N GLU A 131 80.55 -31.22 43.76
CA GLU A 131 80.09 -32.62 43.71
C GLU A 131 81.17 -33.61 44.19
N ALA A 132 82.40 -33.46 43.69
CA ALA A 132 83.54 -34.25 44.12
C ALA A 132 83.81 -34.14 45.63
N GLY A 133 83.65 -32.93 46.18
CA GLY A 133 83.77 -32.68 47.62
C GLY A 133 82.65 -33.34 48.42
N ARG A 134 81.40 -33.24 47.95
CA ARG A 134 80.23 -33.89 48.56
C ARG A 134 80.32 -35.41 48.50
N LEU A 135 80.82 -35.98 47.41
CA LEU A 135 81.09 -37.41 47.28
C LEU A 135 82.20 -37.87 48.23
N GLN A 136 83.26 -37.07 48.40
CA GLN A 136 84.29 -37.34 49.41
C GLN A 136 83.72 -37.29 50.83
N ASP A 137 82.86 -36.32 51.13
CA ASP A 137 82.19 -36.21 52.44
C ASP A 137 81.22 -37.37 52.67
N PHE A 138 80.46 -37.81 51.66
CA PHE A 138 79.65 -39.03 51.71
C PHE A 138 80.50 -40.25 52.05
N GLY A 139 81.64 -40.43 51.39
CA GLY A 139 82.59 -41.50 51.73
C GLY A 139 83.01 -41.50 53.21
N LYS A 140 83.17 -40.30 53.79
CA LYS A 140 83.58 -40.12 55.18
C LYS A 140 82.45 -40.31 56.20
N TYR A 141 81.25 -39.79 55.93
CA TYR A 141 80.16 -39.67 56.89
C TYR A 141 78.94 -40.56 56.58
N GLY A 142 78.87 -41.17 55.40
CA GLY A 142 77.78 -42.04 54.95
C GLY A 142 76.49 -41.28 54.59
N PHE A 143 75.38 -42.00 54.48
CA PHE A 143 74.07 -41.49 54.04
C PHE A 143 73.54 -40.32 54.88
N SER A 144 73.86 -40.24 56.17
CA SER A 144 73.48 -39.09 57.03
C SER A 144 73.97 -37.72 56.55
N ASN A 145 74.94 -37.68 55.63
CA ASN A 145 75.48 -36.44 55.05
C ASN A 145 74.85 -36.07 53.70
N LEU A 146 73.98 -36.93 53.15
CA LEU A 146 73.13 -36.59 52.01
C LEU A 146 71.94 -35.80 52.55
N ARG A 147 71.89 -34.51 52.24
CA ARG A 147 70.78 -33.62 52.59
C ARG A 147 69.93 -33.36 51.36
N GLY A 148 68.61 -33.32 51.53
CA GLY A 148 67.66 -33.38 50.43
C GLY A 148 67.21 -34.83 50.17
N GLU A 149 66.10 -34.98 49.46
CA GLU A 149 65.47 -36.28 49.20
C GLU A 149 65.42 -36.51 47.69
N LEU A 150 66.03 -37.59 47.22
CA LEU A 150 65.93 -38.02 45.83
C LEU A 150 64.52 -38.57 45.58
N GLN A 151 63.68 -37.78 44.91
CA GLN A 151 62.29 -38.16 44.65
C GLN A 151 62.22 -39.31 43.65
N ASP A 152 61.45 -40.32 44.01
CA ASP A 152 61.19 -41.45 43.14
C ASP A 152 59.96 -41.18 42.29
N VAL A 153 60.20 -41.03 40.99
CA VAL A 153 59.19 -40.74 39.96
C VAL A 153 58.02 -41.74 40.01
N SER A 154 58.25 -42.99 40.44
CA SER A 154 57.19 -44.00 40.56
C SER A 154 56.28 -43.81 41.78
N SER A 155 56.70 -43.02 42.77
CA SER A 155 55.96 -42.74 44.00
C SER A 155 55.18 -41.43 43.97
N ALA A 156 55.43 -40.56 43.00
CA ALA A 156 54.77 -39.25 42.88
C ALA A 156 53.23 -39.35 42.76
N ALA A 157 52.72 -40.44 42.17
CA ALA A 157 51.28 -40.68 42.04
C ALA A 157 50.58 -40.97 43.39
N ASP A 158 51.34 -41.41 44.40
CA ASP A 158 50.83 -41.84 45.71
C ASP A 158 50.89 -40.75 46.79
N ASP A 159 51.31 -39.52 46.46
CA ASP A 159 51.39 -38.40 47.41
C ASP A 159 50.00 -37.70 47.58
N PRO A 160 49.32 -37.89 48.73
CA PRO A 160 47.99 -37.32 48.94
C PRO A 160 48.01 -35.80 49.12
N GLU A 161 49.13 -35.21 49.58
CA GLU A 161 49.22 -33.76 49.75
C GLU A 161 49.42 -33.09 48.40
N ALA A 162 50.30 -33.62 47.55
CA ALA A 162 50.47 -33.15 46.17
C ALA A 162 49.16 -33.26 45.38
N ARG A 163 48.40 -34.34 45.56
CA ARG A 163 47.06 -34.50 44.96
C ARG A 163 46.11 -33.37 45.36
N LYS A 164 46.00 -33.11 46.65
CA LYS A 164 45.12 -32.07 47.18
C LYS A 164 45.51 -30.68 46.65
N GLN A 165 46.81 -30.38 46.62
CA GLN A 165 47.33 -29.10 46.13
C GLN A 165 47.06 -28.92 44.62
N ALA A 166 47.25 -29.97 43.82
CA ALA A 166 46.89 -29.97 42.41
C ALA A 166 45.40 -29.69 42.19
N GLU A 167 44.52 -30.38 42.93
CA GLU A 167 43.07 -30.21 42.83
C GLU A 167 42.62 -28.78 43.22
N GLU A 168 43.27 -28.16 44.22
CA GLU A 168 43.03 -26.74 44.61
C GLU A 168 43.39 -25.76 43.48
N LEU A 169 44.40 -26.08 42.67
CA LEU A 169 44.80 -25.32 41.48
C LEU A 169 43.95 -25.62 40.24
N GLY A 170 42.96 -26.51 40.35
CA GLY A 170 42.11 -26.92 39.22
C GLY A 170 42.77 -27.96 38.32
N ILE A 171 43.86 -28.59 38.76
CA ILE A 171 44.55 -29.66 38.04
C ILE A 171 43.94 -30.99 38.46
N GLN A 172 43.38 -31.73 37.51
CA GLN A 172 42.81 -33.04 37.75
C GLN A 172 43.93 -34.07 37.93
N TRP A 173 43.88 -34.80 39.04
CA TRP A 173 44.90 -35.79 39.37
C TRP A 173 44.87 -37.02 38.44
N GLU A 174 43.69 -37.48 38.04
CA GLU A 174 43.53 -38.63 37.16
C GLU A 174 42.78 -38.19 35.90
N ARG A 175 42.94 -38.92 34.80
CA ARG A 175 42.16 -38.65 33.58
C ARG A 175 40.65 -38.84 33.85
N PRO A 176 39.78 -38.04 33.23
CA PRO A 176 38.34 -38.16 33.40
C PRO A 176 37.82 -39.52 32.91
N GLU A 177 36.69 -39.96 33.46
CA GLU A 177 36.07 -41.24 33.13
C GLU A 177 35.74 -41.31 31.61
N GLY A 178 36.26 -42.34 30.93
CA GLY A 178 36.10 -42.53 29.48
C GLY A 178 37.25 -42.01 28.62
N ASP A 179 38.29 -41.40 29.20
CA ASP A 179 39.51 -41.03 28.48
C ASP A 179 40.48 -42.23 28.35
N ASP A 180 40.44 -42.86 27.16
CA ASP A 180 41.28 -44.03 26.83
C ASP A 180 42.62 -43.67 26.18
N ARG A 181 43.00 -42.38 26.11
CA ARG A 181 44.26 -41.95 25.48
C ARG A 181 45.49 -42.49 26.21
N SER A 182 46.47 -42.99 25.47
CA SER A 182 47.76 -43.40 26.05
C SER A 182 48.61 -42.19 26.47
N ALA A 183 49.66 -42.42 27.28
CA ALA A 183 50.62 -41.38 27.63
C ALA A 183 51.21 -40.70 26.38
N GLN A 184 51.52 -41.49 25.35
CA GLN A 184 52.04 -40.98 24.09
C GLN A 184 51.02 -40.15 23.33
N ASP A 185 49.74 -40.54 23.31
CA ASP A 185 48.68 -39.76 22.65
C ASP A 185 48.47 -38.40 23.32
N ILE A 186 48.61 -38.35 24.65
CA ILE A 186 48.51 -37.10 25.43
C ILE A 186 49.72 -36.22 25.14
N ILE A 187 50.94 -36.77 25.17
CA ILE A 187 52.16 -36.02 24.82
C ILE A 187 52.06 -35.50 23.39
N ASP A 188 51.69 -36.33 22.41
CA ASP A 188 51.60 -35.90 21.02
C ASP A 188 50.49 -34.88 20.77
N GLY A 189 49.45 -34.91 21.60
CA GLY A 189 48.30 -34.00 21.57
C GLY A 189 48.53 -32.67 22.30
N ASP A 190 49.51 -32.57 23.21
CA ASP A 190 49.88 -31.34 23.91
C ASP A 190 51.21 -30.80 23.37
N PRO A 191 51.20 -29.70 22.58
CA PRO A 191 52.41 -29.16 21.99
C PRO A 191 53.46 -28.71 23.01
N LEU A 192 53.05 -28.19 24.18
CA LEU A 192 53.99 -27.77 25.23
C LEU A 192 54.71 -29.00 25.80
N LEU A 193 53.96 -30.06 26.12
CA LEU A 193 54.53 -31.29 26.66
C LEU A 193 55.40 -32.03 25.62
N LYS A 194 54.97 -32.04 24.36
CA LYS A 194 55.72 -32.63 23.23
C LYS A 194 57.06 -31.94 22.99
N ASN A 195 57.06 -30.62 23.00
CA ASN A 195 58.21 -29.80 22.67
C ASN A 195 59.07 -29.46 23.90
N LEU A 196 58.67 -29.91 25.10
CA LEU A 196 59.39 -29.63 26.33
C LEU A 196 60.80 -30.24 26.27
N GLY A 197 61.79 -29.36 26.14
CA GLY A 197 63.19 -29.72 26.31
C GLY A 197 63.57 -29.88 27.79
N ASN A 198 64.77 -30.39 28.05
CA ASN A 198 65.28 -30.57 29.42
C ASN A 198 66.26 -29.46 29.84
N GLN A 199 66.14 -28.25 29.28
CA GLN A 199 66.93 -27.10 29.72
C GLN A 199 66.68 -26.84 31.20
N SER A 200 67.74 -26.60 31.98
CA SER A 200 67.61 -26.43 33.43
C SER A 200 66.90 -27.58 34.16
N GLN A 201 66.94 -28.82 33.60
CA GLN A 201 66.30 -30.03 34.13
C GLN A 201 64.77 -29.96 34.30
N VAL A 202 64.08 -29.01 33.65
CA VAL A 202 62.64 -28.83 33.89
C VAL A 202 61.82 -30.08 33.54
N LYS A 203 62.30 -30.90 32.60
CA LYS A 203 61.65 -32.13 32.18
C LYS A 203 61.69 -33.18 33.29
N ASP A 204 62.85 -33.38 33.89
CA ASP A 204 63.05 -34.35 34.96
C ASP A 204 62.40 -33.88 36.26
N MET A 205 62.51 -32.60 36.58
CA MET A 205 61.81 -32.01 37.72
C MET A 205 60.28 -32.13 37.59
N LEU A 206 59.72 -31.96 36.38
CA LEU A 206 58.30 -32.18 36.12
C LEU A 206 57.92 -33.64 36.41
N LYS A 207 58.69 -34.61 35.92
CA LYS A 207 58.46 -36.05 36.18
C LYS A 207 58.48 -36.38 37.68
N GLU A 208 59.44 -35.84 38.42
CA GLU A 208 59.53 -36.03 39.86
C GLU A 208 58.30 -35.52 40.63
N ARG A 209 57.58 -34.53 40.09
CA ARG A 209 56.37 -33.96 40.72
C ARG A 209 55.07 -34.62 40.26
N VAL A 210 54.97 -35.03 39.00
CA VAL A 210 53.70 -35.51 38.40
C VAL A 210 53.67 -37.02 38.10
N GLY A 211 54.82 -37.69 38.19
CA GLY A 211 55.04 -39.07 37.78
C GLY A 211 55.71 -39.20 36.41
N ASP A 212 56.07 -40.43 36.01
CA ASP A 212 56.73 -40.71 34.71
C ASP A 212 55.73 -40.56 33.57
N TYR A 213 55.48 -39.32 33.16
CA TYR A 213 54.50 -38.98 32.14
C TYR A 213 54.81 -39.57 30.76
N GLU A 214 56.02 -40.09 30.52
CA GLU A 214 56.33 -40.79 29.27
C GLU A 214 55.78 -42.23 29.25
N LYS A 215 55.42 -42.78 30.41
CA LYS A 215 54.93 -44.16 30.55
C LYS A 215 53.56 -44.26 31.20
N ASP A 216 53.18 -43.28 32.02
CA ASP A 216 51.90 -43.22 32.72
C ASP A 216 51.01 -42.13 32.12
N ALA A 217 49.82 -42.52 31.68
CA ALA A 217 48.87 -41.63 31.01
C ALA A 217 48.23 -40.63 31.99
N ASP A 218 48.04 -40.99 33.26
CA ASP A 218 47.54 -40.05 34.27
C ASP A 218 48.62 -39.02 34.63
N ALA A 219 49.88 -39.45 34.70
CA ALA A 219 51.02 -38.53 34.84
C ALA A 219 51.15 -37.58 33.63
N ALA A 220 50.95 -38.07 32.40
CA ALA A 220 50.92 -37.24 31.18
C ALA A 220 49.81 -36.20 31.21
N TYR A 221 48.62 -36.61 31.64
CA TYR A 221 47.49 -35.70 31.75
C TYR A 221 47.71 -34.63 32.82
N ARG A 222 48.22 -34.99 34.01
CA ARG A 222 48.63 -34.01 35.03
C ARG A 222 49.73 -33.07 34.53
N ALA A 223 50.75 -33.61 33.87
CA ALA A 223 51.86 -32.82 33.32
C ALA A 223 51.38 -31.77 32.31
N SER A 224 50.46 -32.15 31.41
CA SER A 224 49.86 -31.24 30.42
C SER A 224 49.16 -30.05 31.10
N GLN A 225 48.37 -30.31 32.15
CA GLN A 225 47.67 -29.28 32.91
C GLN A 225 48.62 -28.37 33.70
N VAL A 226 49.73 -28.89 34.22
CA VAL A 226 50.76 -28.08 34.87
C VAL A 226 51.40 -27.11 33.87
N LEU A 227 51.74 -27.59 32.67
CA LEU A 227 52.31 -26.72 31.63
C LEU A 227 51.30 -25.66 31.17
N GLN A 228 50.02 -26.03 31.02
CA GLN A 228 48.95 -25.07 30.76
C GLN A 228 48.81 -24.04 31.88
N HIS A 229 48.88 -24.44 33.14
CA HIS A 229 48.87 -23.50 34.27
C HIS A 229 50.03 -22.52 34.19
N VAL A 230 51.25 -23.02 33.93
CA VAL A 230 52.46 -22.20 33.77
C VAL A 230 52.34 -21.21 32.61
N GLU A 231 51.79 -21.62 31.47
CA GLU A 231 51.60 -20.76 30.30
C GLU A 231 50.50 -19.70 30.55
N GLN A 232 49.42 -20.07 31.23
CA GLN A 232 48.22 -19.23 31.34
C GLN A 232 48.25 -18.26 32.52
N LEU A 233 49.00 -18.57 33.59
CA LEU A 233 48.98 -17.82 34.85
C LEU A 233 50.38 -17.32 35.23
N ASP A 234 50.44 -16.08 35.74
CA ASP A 234 51.66 -15.49 36.25
C ASP A 234 51.96 -15.93 37.70
N SER A 235 53.04 -15.41 38.28
CA SER A 235 53.46 -15.76 39.65
C SER A 235 52.48 -15.30 40.73
N ASP A 236 51.62 -14.34 40.44
CA ASP A 236 50.58 -13.86 41.35
C ASP A 236 49.24 -14.61 41.13
N GLY A 237 49.18 -15.48 40.12
CA GLY A 237 47.99 -16.22 39.73
C GLY A 237 47.03 -15.43 38.86
N ASN A 238 47.48 -14.32 38.26
CA ASN A 238 46.69 -13.58 37.29
C ASN A 238 46.86 -14.16 35.89
N ARG A 239 45.83 -14.00 35.06
CA ARG A 239 45.82 -14.45 33.67
C ARG A 239 46.84 -13.68 32.83
N ILE A 240 47.71 -14.41 32.14
CA ILE A 240 48.63 -13.88 31.15
C ILE A 240 47.90 -13.72 29.80
N VAL A 241 48.09 -12.55 29.17
CA VAL A 241 47.61 -12.22 27.83
C VAL A 241 48.75 -11.65 26.98
N GLY A 242 48.82 -12.00 25.69
CA GLY A 242 49.86 -11.53 24.77
C GLY A 242 50.40 -12.60 23.81
N GLY A 243 51.27 -12.20 22.88
CA GLY A 243 51.70 -13.03 21.73
C GLY A 243 52.66 -14.18 22.01
N ASP A 244 53.26 -14.25 23.21
CA ASP A 244 54.11 -15.40 23.59
C ASP A 244 53.28 -16.61 24.07
N ARG A 245 51.99 -16.41 24.36
CA ARG A 245 51.06 -17.47 24.77
C ARG A 245 50.60 -18.32 23.57
N GLY A 246 50.56 -19.64 23.74
CA GLY A 246 50.04 -20.57 22.73
C GLY A 246 51.04 -20.84 21.59
N ASN A 247 52.29 -20.41 21.74
CA ASN A 247 53.34 -20.63 20.75
C ASN A 247 53.93 -22.06 20.79
N SER A 248 53.36 -22.94 21.63
CA SER A 248 53.77 -24.34 21.78
C SER A 248 55.18 -24.54 22.32
N SER A 249 55.72 -23.55 23.05
CA SER A 249 57.02 -23.54 23.70
C SER A 249 56.90 -23.05 25.14
N ILE A 250 57.80 -23.49 26.03
CA ILE A 250 57.97 -22.90 27.35
C ILE A 250 59.09 -21.86 27.24
N ASP A 251 58.72 -20.59 27.40
CA ASP A 251 59.63 -19.49 27.11
C ASP A 251 60.35 -18.94 28.35
N GLY A 252 61.50 -18.31 28.09
CA GLY A 252 62.29 -17.64 29.13
C GLY A 252 63.59 -18.34 29.52
N PHE A 253 63.99 -19.40 28.81
CA PHE A 253 65.34 -19.92 28.89
C PHE A 253 66.37 -18.91 28.32
N THR A 254 67.57 -18.87 28.90
CA THR A 254 68.72 -18.15 28.35
C THR A 254 69.46 -19.03 27.33
N SER A 255 70.42 -18.46 26.60
CA SER A 255 71.32 -19.23 25.73
C SER A 255 72.26 -20.18 26.47
N SER A 256 72.30 -20.11 27.81
CA SER A 256 73.07 -21.02 28.68
C SER A 256 72.15 -22.00 29.41
N ASP A 257 70.94 -22.23 28.91
CA ASP A 257 69.93 -23.16 29.44
C ASP A 257 69.47 -22.86 30.88
N GLU A 258 69.58 -21.59 31.30
CA GLU A 258 69.08 -21.12 32.60
C GLU A 258 67.67 -20.55 32.46
N ALA A 259 66.76 -20.91 33.37
CA ALA A 259 65.43 -20.34 33.44
C ALA A 259 65.45 -18.92 34.04
N ARG A 260 64.84 -17.93 33.37
CA ARG A 260 64.73 -16.56 33.91
C ARG A 260 63.56 -16.44 34.88
N HIS A 261 63.80 -15.85 36.05
CA HIS A 261 62.75 -15.54 37.02
C HIS A 261 61.61 -14.72 36.39
N GLY A 262 60.36 -15.08 36.70
CA GLY A 262 59.16 -14.39 36.21
C GLY A 262 58.70 -14.79 34.80
N THR A 263 59.42 -15.69 34.13
CA THR A 263 59.02 -16.29 32.83
C THR A 263 58.36 -17.64 33.04
N GLU A 264 57.80 -18.25 31.98
CA GLU A 264 57.22 -19.61 32.02
C GLU A 264 58.27 -20.63 32.44
N ALA A 265 59.46 -20.58 31.86
CA ALA A 265 60.60 -21.41 32.24
C ALA A 265 60.96 -21.25 33.72
N GLY A 266 60.93 -20.01 34.23
CA GLY A 266 61.15 -19.72 35.65
C GLY A 266 60.10 -20.37 36.55
N ARG A 267 58.81 -20.19 36.21
CA ARG A 267 57.69 -20.78 36.95
C ARG A 267 57.72 -22.30 36.93
N LEU A 268 58.04 -22.92 35.78
CA LEU A 268 58.18 -24.37 35.67
C LEU A 268 59.37 -24.89 36.50
N GLN A 269 60.47 -24.15 36.55
CA GLN A 269 61.59 -24.49 37.43
C GLN A 269 61.21 -24.36 38.91
N ASP A 270 60.49 -23.32 39.30
CA ASP A 270 60.02 -23.12 40.68
C ASP A 270 59.01 -24.21 41.07
N PHE A 271 58.13 -24.65 40.16
CA PHE A 271 57.30 -25.85 40.34
C PHE A 271 58.14 -27.11 40.56
N GLY A 272 59.21 -27.27 39.78
CA GLY A 272 60.16 -28.37 39.99
C GLY A 272 60.77 -28.39 41.39
N LYS A 273 61.21 -27.23 41.88
CA LYS A 273 61.87 -27.09 43.19
C LYS A 273 60.92 -27.21 44.37
N ASP A 274 59.76 -26.57 44.29
CA ASP A 274 58.87 -26.34 45.45
C ASP A 274 57.53 -27.09 45.34
N GLY A 275 57.23 -27.75 44.21
CA GLY A 275 55.99 -28.48 43.99
C GLY A 275 54.80 -27.58 43.66
N PHE A 276 53.58 -28.09 43.86
CA PHE A 276 52.34 -27.37 43.50
C PHE A 276 52.14 -26.06 44.26
N GLU A 277 52.71 -25.90 45.46
CA GLU A 277 52.57 -24.66 46.25
C GLU A 277 53.18 -23.41 45.58
N SER A 278 54.13 -23.57 44.65
CA SER A 278 54.71 -22.44 43.91
C SER A 278 53.81 -21.91 42.80
N LEU A 279 52.84 -22.72 42.36
CA LEU A 279 51.81 -22.30 41.41
C LEU A 279 50.73 -21.49 42.13
N LYS A 280 50.32 -20.37 41.53
CA LYS A 280 49.27 -19.48 42.06
C LYS A 280 48.15 -19.34 41.05
N GLY A 281 46.92 -19.15 41.54
CA GLY A 281 45.72 -19.08 40.71
C GLY A 281 45.18 -20.47 40.34
N LYS A 282 43.93 -20.50 39.87
CA LYS A 282 43.21 -21.73 39.55
C LYS A 282 43.02 -21.83 38.04
N LEU A 283 43.41 -22.97 37.45
CA LEU A 283 43.12 -23.30 36.06
C LEU A 283 41.61 -23.50 35.90
N GLN A 284 40.99 -22.80 34.95
CA GLN A 284 39.56 -22.95 34.68
C GLN A 284 39.37 -24.05 33.62
N SER A 285 38.53 -25.04 33.94
CA SER A 285 38.10 -26.03 32.94
C SER A 285 36.85 -25.52 32.22
N PRO A 286 36.80 -25.60 30.87
CA PRO A 286 35.58 -25.36 30.09
C PRO A 286 34.40 -26.24 30.52
N GLU A 287 34.63 -27.46 31.02
CA GLU A 287 33.55 -28.35 31.46
C GLU A 287 32.80 -27.80 32.68
N ALA A 288 33.47 -27.02 33.53
CA ALA A 288 32.86 -26.43 34.73
C ALA A 288 32.06 -25.13 34.43
N ALA A 289 32.17 -24.59 33.21
CA ALA A 289 31.51 -23.33 32.86
C ALA A 289 29.98 -23.45 32.83
N ALA A 290 29.45 -24.59 32.39
CA ALA A 290 28.00 -24.83 32.25
C ALA A 290 27.26 -24.80 33.61
N ASP A 291 27.93 -25.20 34.69
CA ASP A 291 27.37 -25.30 36.04
C ASP A 291 27.55 -24.01 36.87
N ASN A 292 28.10 -22.94 36.27
CA ASN A 292 28.35 -21.68 36.98
C ASN A 292 27.09 -20.80 37.04
N GLU A 293 26.32 -20.95 38.11
CA GLU A 293 25.08 -20.20 38.36
C GLU A 293 25.26 -18.66 38.37
N GLU A 294 26.41 -18.17 38.83
CA GLU A 294 26.68 -16.72 38.84
C GLU A 294 26.92 -16.19 37.41
N ALA A 295 27.69 -16.92 36.61
CA ALA A 295 27.89 -16.60 35.20
C ALA A 295 26.57 -16.68 34.42
N ARG A 296 25.73 -17.68 34.71
CA ARG A 296 24.38 -17.80 34.14
C ARG A 296 23.53 -16.56 34.39
N LYS A 297 23.45 -16.13 35.65
CA LYS A 297 22.67 -14.95 36.01
C LYS A 297 23.20 -13.67 35.33
N GLN A 298 24.52 -13.50 35.29
CA GLN A 298 25.13 -12.34 34.62
C GLN A 298 24.85 -12.34 33.10
N ALA A 299 24.92 -13.51 32.45
CA ALA A 299 24.56 -13.66 31.05
C ALA A 299 23.09 -13.28 30.78
N GLU A 300 22.17 -13.78 31.61
CA GLU A 300 20.73 -13.49 31.48
C GLU A 300 20.42 -11.99 31.67
N GLU A 301 21.12 -11.29 32.58
CA GLU A 301 21.00 -9.83 32.76
C GLU A 301 21.42 -9.04 31.50
N LEU A 302 22.39 -9.57 30.74
CA LEU A 302 22.84 -9.02 29.46
C LEU A 302 21.94 -9.40 28.28
N GLY A 303 20.90 -10.21 28.51
CA GLY A 303 20.03 -10.74 27.46
C GLY A 303 20.61 -11.93 26.71
N ILE A 304 21.67 -12.55 27.21
CA ILE A 304 22.28 -13.76 26.66
C ILE A 304 21.56 -14.98 27.25
N GLN A 305 20.99 -15.82 26.39
CA GLN A 305 20.35 -17.06 26.80
C GLN A 305 21.39 -18.12 27.12
N TRP A 306 21.27 -18.73 28.31
CA TRP A 306 22.22 -19.73 28.79
C TRP A 306 22.12 -21.06 28.04
N GLU A 307 20.92 -21.44 27.63
CA GLU A 307 20.63 -22.69 26.92
C GLU A 307 19.91 -22.35 25.62
N ARG A 308 19.98 -23.24 24.63
CA ARG A 308 19.24 -23.06 23.38
C ARG A 308 17.73 -23.07 23.64
N PRO A 309 16.93 -22.29 22.88
CA PRO A 309 15.48 -22.26 23.02
C PRO A 309 14.85 -23.63 22.70
N GLU A 310 13.68 -23.88 23.28
CA GLU A 310 12.95 -25.15 23.09
C GLU A 310 12.63 -25.40 21.60
N GLY A 311 13.05 -26.56 21.08
CA GLY A 311 12.90 -26.93 19.66
C GLY A 311 14.11 -26.64 18.77
N ASP A 312 15.19 -26.05 19.30
CA ASP A 312 16.46 -25.90 18.57
C ASP A 312 17.32 -27.18 18.63
N ASP A 313 17.23 -27.98 17.56
CA ASP A 313 17.95 -29.25 17.43
C ASP A 313 19.33 -29.13 16.75
N ARG A 314 19.83 -27.90 16.49
CA ARG A 314 21.12 -27.70 15.82
C ARG A 314 22.29 -28.21 16.65
N SER A 315 23.21 -28.95 16.04
CA SER A 315 24.43 -29.38 16.72
C SER A 315 25.38 -28.19 16.99
N ALA A 316 26.37 -28.38 17.86
CA ALA A 316 27.43 -27.40 18.09
C ALA A 316 28.10 -26.95 16.78
N GLN A 317 28.35 -27.92 15.88
CA GLN A 317 28.95 -27.66 14.57
C GLN A 317 28.02 -26.85 13.66
N ASP A 318 26.71 -27.14 13.65
CA ASP A 318 25.74 -26.38 12.85
C ASP A 318 25.65 -24.90 13.31
N ILE A 319 25.78 -24.66 14.61
CA ILE A 319 25.80 -23.31 15.19
C ILE A 319 27.10 -22.59 14.81
N ILE A 320 28.25 -23.24 14.96
CA ILE A 320 29.54 -22.68 14.55
C ILE A 320 29.52 -22.35 13.06
N ASP A 321 29.08 -23.28 12.21
CA ASP A 321 29.07 -23.06 10.76
C ASP A 321 28.06 -22.00 10.31
N GLY A 322 26.99 -21.81 11.09
CA GLY A 322 25.96 -20.80 10.88
C GLY A 322 26.30 -19.40 11.40
N ASP A 323 27.30 -19.27 12.30
CA ASP A 323 27.78 -17.99 12.82
C ASP A 323 29.18 -17.67 12.26
N PRO A 324 29.27 -16.73 11.30
CA PRO A 324 30.55 -16.34 10.72
C PRO A 324 31.58 -15.81 11.74
N LEU A 325 31.15 -15.11 12.80
CA LEU A 325 32.08 -14.61 13.83
C LEU A 325 32.70 -15.79 14.58
N LEU A 326 31.88 -16.76 15.01
CA LEU A 326 32.37 -17.92 15.74
C LEU A 326 33.20 -18.86 14.84
N LYS A 327 32.77 -19.06 13.59
CA LYS A 327 33.48 -19.87 12.59
C LYS A 327 34.88 -19.33 12.28
N ASN A 328 34.99 -18.01 12.12
CA ASN A 328 36.23 -17.35 11.70
C ASN A 328 37.10 -16.91 12.89
N LEU A 329 36.65 -17.15 14.13
CA LEU A 329 37.38 -16.76 15.34
C LEU A 329 38.72 -17.51 15.43
N GLY A 330 39.81 -16.78 15.21
CA GLY A 330 41.15 -17.26 15.49
C GLY A 330 41.48 -17.20 16.99
N ASN A 331 42.61 -17.79 17.37
CA ASN A 331 43.08 -17.79 18.76
C ASN A 331 44.15 -16.72 19.05
N GLN A 332 44.15 -15.61 18.30
CA GLN A 332 45.04 -14.48 18.57
C GLN A 332 44.82 -13.98 19.99
N SER A 333 45.91 -13.71 20.73
CA SER A 333 45.85 -13.35 22.15
C SER A 333 45.12 -14.37 23.05
N GLY A 334 44.92 -15.62 22.61
CA GLY A 334 44.24 -16.67 23.37
C GLY A 334 42.71 -16.49 23.51
N VAL A 335 42.08 -15.61 22.71
CA VAL A 335 40.65 -15.27 22.89
C VAL A 335 39.72 -16.45 22.68
N LYS A 336 40.10 -17.41 21.82
CA LYS A 336 39.30 -18.58 21.50
C LYS A 336 39.18 -19.50 22.72
N ASP A 337 40.30 -19.73 23.40
CA ASP A 337 40.36 -20.56 24.61
C ASP A 337 39.71 -19.85 25.79
N MET A 338 39.95 -18.54 25.93
CA MET A 338 39.29 -17.73 26.96
C MET A 338 37.77 -17.73 26.80
N LEU A 339 37.25 -17.68 25.57
CA LEU A 339 35.82 -17.81 25.32
C LEU A 339 35.30 -19.17 25.80
N LYS A 340 35.99 -20.28 25.46
CA LYS A 340 35.62 -21.64 25.90
C LYS A 340 35.56 -21.78 27.41
N GLU A 341 36.53 -21.19 28.12
CA GLU A 341 36.56 -21.23 29.59
C GLU A 341 35.38 -20.50 30.24
N ARG A 342 34.79 -19.51 29.56
CA ARG A 342 33.65 -18.74 30.07
C ARG A 342 32.29 -19.30 29.67
N VAL A 343 32.18 -19.89 28.49
CA VAL A 343 30.89 -20.32 27.92
C VAL A 343 30.72 -21.84 27.83
N GLY A 344 31.80 -22.60 28.03
CA GLY A 344 31.87 -24.06 27.84
C GLY A 344 32.60 -24.45 26.54
N ASP A 345 32.89 -25.75 26.37
CA ASP A 345 33.51 -26.29 25.15
C ASP A 345 32.53 -26.24 23.97
N TYR A 346 32.38 -25.07 23.37
CA TYR A 346 31.44 -24.82 22.28
C TYR A 346 31.73 -25.62 21.00
N GLU A 347 32.87 -26.30 20.89
CA GLU A 347 33.14 -27.21 19.76
C GLU A 347 32.42 -28.56 19.92
N LYS A 348 31.94 -28.88 21.12
CA LYS A 348 31.28 -30.15 21.44
C LYS A 348 29.90 -29.99 22.07
N ASP A 349 29.69 -28.92 22.82
CA ASP A 349 28.43 -28.59 23.47
C ASP A 349 27.66 -27.52 22.67
N ALA A 350 26.46 -27.86 22.23
CA ALA A 350 25.62 -26.99 21.42
C ALA A 350 25.09 -25.78 22.21
N ASP A 351 24.85 -25.93 23.52
CA ASP A 351 24.42 -24.81 24.36
C ASP A 351 25.60 -23.85 24.60
N ALA A 352 26.81 -24.38 24.78
CA ALA A 352 28.02 -23.57 24.80
C ALA A 352 28.26 -22.83 23.48
N ALA A 353 28.02 -23.47 22.32
CA ALA A 353 28.12 -22.83 21.01
C ALA A 353 27.11 -21.69 20.83
N TYR A 354 25.88 -21.91 21.29
CA TYR A 354 24.85 -20.88 21.25
C TYR A 354 25.17 -19.69 22.16
N ARG A 355 25.68 -19.95 23.39
CA ARG A 355 26.18 -18.90 24.28
C ARG A 355 27.36 -18.14 23.68
N ALA A 356 28.32 -18.86 23.09
CA ALA A 356 29.51 -18.27 22.46
C ALA A 356 29.14 -17.32 21.32
N SER A 357 28.22 -17.73 20.45
CA SER A 357 27.68 -16.92 19.35
C SER A 357 27.09 -15.60 19.86
N GLN A 358 26.25 -15.67 20.91
CA GLN A 358 25.65 -14.49 21.53
C GLN A 358 26.69 -13.56 22.18
N VAL A 359 27.74 -14.10 22.81
CA VAL A 359 28.84 -13.28 23.36
C VAL A 359 29.59 -12.53 22.26
N LEU A 360 29.89 -13.18 21.14
CA LEU A 360 30.56 -12.52 20.01
C LEU A 360 29.67 -11.43 19.39
N GLN A 361 28.37 -11.70 19.25
CA GLN A 361 27.40 -10.69 18.82
C GLN A 361 27.34 -9.50 19.78
N HIS A 362 27.36 -9.75 21.10
CA HIS A 362 27.39 -8.68 22.11
C HIS A 362 28.64 -7.80 21.93
N VAL A 363 29.81 -8.43 21.78
CA VAL A 363 31.09 -7.76 21.57
C VAL A 363 31.11 -6.92 20.30
N GLU A 364 30.54 -7.40 19.19
CA GLU A 364 30.43 -6.67 17.92
C GLU A 364 29.44 -5.49 18.02
N GLN A 365 28.33 -5.66 18.77
CA GLN A 365 27.23 -4.71 18.79
C GLN A 365 27.38 -3.58 19.82
N LEU A 366 28.07 -3.83 20.93
CA LEU A 366 28.10 -2.92 22.09
C LEU A 366 29.53 -2.54 22.47
N ASP A 367 29.71 -1.25 22.80
CA ASP A 367 30.99 -0.73 23.28
C ASP A 367 31.20 -1.00 24.78
N SER A 368 32.34 -0.53 25.31
CA SER A 368 32.69 -0.72 26.72
C SER A 368 31.76 0.00 27.71
N ASP A 369 30.97 0.97 27.24
CA ASP A 369 29.97 1.68 28.04
C ASP A 369 28.57 1.06 27.88
N GLY A 370 28.43 0.06 27.01
CA GLY A 370 27.17 -0.58 26.66
C GLY A 370 26.33 0.21 25.67
N ASN A 371 26.93 1.17 24.96
CA ASN A 371 26.26 1.86 23.87
C ASN A 371 26.40 1.07 22.57
N ARG A 372 25.43 1.25 21.68
CA ARG A 372 25.42 0.62 20.35
C ARG A 372 26.55 1.16 19.48
N ILE A 373 27.34 0.24 18.92
CA ILE A 373 28.36 0.55 17.91
C ILE A 373 27.70 0.65 16.54
N VAL A 374 28.08 1.68 15.78
CA VAL A 374 27.67 1.91 14.39
C VAL A 374 28.91 2.15 13.52
N GLY A 375 28.96 1.61 12.30
CA GLY A 375 30.10 1.80 11.40
C GLY A 375 30.29 0.66 10.38
N GLY A 376 31.26 0.84 9.48
CA GLY A 376 31.60 -0.10 8.40
C GLY A 376 32.29 -1.39 8.85
N ASP A 377 32.90 -1.38 10.03
CA ASP A 377 33.55 -2.55 10.63
C ASP A 377 32.51 -3.55 11.20
N ARG A 378 31.22 -3.15 11.29
CA ARG A 378 30.15 -4.00 11.81
C ARG A 378 29.58 -4.94 10.74
N GLY A 379 29.32 -6.19 11.11
CA GLY A 379 28.73 -7.21 10.23
C GLY A 379 29.71 -7.72 9.18
N ASN A 380 31.02 -7.49 9.36
CA ASN A 380 32.06 -7.94 8.44
C ASN A 380 32.48 -9.40 8.69
N SER A 381 31.85 -10.09 9.65
CA SER A 381 32.10 -11.50 10.01
C SER A 381 33.49 -11.77 10.60
N SER A 382 34.12 -10.76 11.21
CA SER A 382 35.42 -10.82 11.88
C SER A 382 35.37 -10.13 13.24
N ILE A 383 36.23 -10.54 14.18
CA ILE A 383 36.48 -9.78 15.41
C ILE A 383 37.70 -8.88 15.18
N ASP A 384 37.47 -7.58 15.17
CA ASP A 384 38.48 -6.61 14.79
C ASP A 384 39.28 -6.04 15.94
N GLY A 385 40.51 -5.60 15.64
CA GLY A 385 41.40 -4.92 16.59
C GLY A 385 42.59 -5.73 17.08
N PHE A 386 42.87 -6.89 16.48
CA PHE A 386 44.16 -7.57 16.65
C PHE A 386 45.30 -6.81 15.93
N THR A 387 46.48 -6.76 16.56
CA THR A 387 47.71 -6.26 15.93
C THR A 387 48.35 -7.34 15.05
N SER A 388 49.37 -6.95 14.27
CA SER A 388 50.20 -7.92 13.53
C SER A 388 51.08 -8.81 14.43
N SER A 389 51.10 -8.54 15.74
CA SER A 389 51.76 -9.36 16.75
C SER A 389 50.73 -10.14 17.59
N ASP A 390 49.52 -10.33 17.06
CA ASP A 390 48.42 -11.08 17.67
C ASP A 390 47.94 -10.52 19.02
N GLU A 391 48.18 -9.24 19.30
CA GLU A 391 47.71 -8.57 20.53
C GLU A 391 46.35 -7.90 20.30
N ALA A 392 45.44 -8.03 21.26
CA ALA A 392 44.17 -7.33 21.25
C ALA A 392 44.34 -5.85 21.66
N ARG A 393 43.89 -4.90 20.83
CA ARG A 393 43.93 -3.47 21.16
C ARG A 393 42.80 -3.08 22.11
N HIS A 394 43.13 -2.34 23.17
CA HIS A 394 42.14 -1.77 24.08
C HIS A 394 41.08 -0.92 23.33
N GLY A 395 39.81 -1.07 23.69
CA GLY A 395 38.69 -0.33 23.09
C GLY A 395 38.18 -0.87 21.75
N THR A 396 38.77 -1.95 21.23
CA THR A 396 38.30 -2.67 20.03
C THR A 396 37.47 -3.91 20.40
N GLU A 397 36.87 -4.58 19.43
CA GLU A 397 36.14 -5.85 19.65
C GLU A 397 37.07 -6.92 20.24
N ALA A 398 38.27 -7.08 19.67
CA ALA A 398 39.30 -7.97 20.19
C ALA A 398 39.65 -7.65 21.65
N GLY A 399 39.76 -6.36 22.00
CA GLY A 399 40.01 -5.92 23.37
C GLY A 399 38.87 -6.29 24.32
N ARG A 400 37.62 -6.04 23.92
CA ARG A 400 36.43 -6.40 24.72
C ARG A 400 36.28 -7.92 24.90
N LEU A 401 36.57 -8.70 23.85
CA LEU A 401 36.57 -10.17 23.96
C LEU A 401 37.69 -10.67 24.89
N GLN A 402 38.86 -10.04 24.86
CA GLN A 402 39.94 -10.33 25.80
C GLN A 402 39.54 -10.01 27.25
N ASP A 403 38.88 -8.88 27.48
CA ASP A 403 38.41 -8.48 28.82
C ASP A 403 37.29 -9.41 29.32
N PHE A 404 36.35 -9.83 28.45
CA PHE A 404 35.40 -10.91 28.76
C PHE A 404 36.12 -12.21 29.14
N GLY A 405 37.20 -12.55 28.43
CA GLY A 405 38.05 -13.68 28.80
C GLY A 405 38.60 -13.58 30.23
N LYS A 406 39.04 -12.39 30.66
CA LYS A 406 39.62 -12.17 32.00
C LYS A 406 38.59 -12.08 33.12
N ASP A 407 37.48 -11.37 32.88
CA ASP A 407 36.55 -10.95 33.94
C ASP A 407 35.14 -11.58 33.79
N GLY A 408 34.92 -12.39 32.76
CA GLY A 408 33.65 -13.07 32.47
C GLY A 408 32.55 -12.10 32.00
N PHE A 409 31.29 -12.51 32.18
CA PHE A 409 30.12 -11.72 31.76
C PHE A 409 30.06 -10.32 32.39
N SER A 410 30.64 -10.14 33.57
CA SER A 410 30.72 -8.82 34.22
C SER A 410 31.48 -7.76 33.42
N ALA A 411 32.35 -8.16 32.48
CA ALA A 411 33.07 -7.27 31.58
C ALA A 411 32.18 -6.66 30.49
N LEU A 412 31.14 -7.38 30.09
CA LEU A 412 30.21 -6.96 29.05
C LEU A 412 29.23 -5.93 29.62
N LYS A 413 29.02 -4.83 28.90
CA LYS A 413 28.11 -3.74 29.29
C LYS A 413 26.99 -3.58 28.26
N GLY A 414 25.80 -3.20 28.73
CA GLY A 414 24.62 -3.09 27.88
C GLY A 414 23.89 -4.42 27.68
N LYS A 415 22.61 -4.34 27.36
CA LYS A 415 21.72 -5.50 27.20
C LYS A 415 21.44 -5.72 25.72
N MET A 416 21.61 -6.95 25.23
CA MET A 416 21.16 -7.33 23.88
C MET A 416 19.64 -7.44 23.83
N ALA A 417 19.06 -6.99 22.73
CA ALA A 417 17.65 -7.20 22.44
C ALA A 417 17.46 -8.62 21.90
N ASN A 418 16.40 -9.29 22.32
CA ASN A 418 15.99 -10.57 21.75
C ASN A 418 14.83 -10.32 20.78
N PRO A 419 15.05 -10.43 19.45
CA PRO A 419 14.01 -10.22 18.44
C PRO A 419 12.76 -11.10 18.66
N ASP A 420 12.93 -12.32 19.18
CA ASP A 420 11.81 -13.25 19.39
C ASP A 420 10.82 -12.78 20.47
N MET A 421 11.27 -11.90 21.38
CA MET A 421 10.45 -11.36 22.47
C MET A 421 9.83 -10.00 22.14
N VAL A 422 10.13 -9.42 20.97
CA VAL A 422 9.68 -8.06 20.61
C VAL A 422 8.17 -8.01 20.48
N GLY A 423 7.53 -9.06 19.93
CA GLY A 423 6.08 -9.10 19.72
C GLY A 423 5.24 -8.89 20.99
N ASP A 424 5.78 -9.27 22.16
CA ASP A 424 5.12 -9.14 23.47
C ASP A 424 5.40 -7.80 24.17
N ASN A 425 6.20 -6.92 23.57
CA ASN A 425 6.60 -5.65 24.16
C ASN A 425 5.50 -4.57 24.00
N LYS A 426 4.82 -4.26 25.10
CA LYS A 426 3.71 -3.30 25.12
C LYS A 426 4.16 -1.88 24.82
N GLU A 427 5.30 -1.45 25.35
CA GLU A 427 5.83 -0.10 25.12
C GLU A 427 6.21 0.10 23.65
N ALA A 428 6.81 -0.91 23.02
CA ALA A 428 7.13 -0.89 21.59
C ALA A 428 5.85 -0.86 20.74
N ARG A 429 4.81 -1.61 21.13
CA ARG A 429 3.49 -1.58 20.48
C ARG A 429 2.84 -0.22 20.56
N GLU A 430 2.78 0.39 21.74
CA GLU A 430 2.22 1.74 21.91
C GLU A 430 2.98 2.79 21.08
N ALA A 431 4.30 2.71 21.01
CA ALA A 431 5.12 3.61 20.19
C ALA A 431 4.90 3.40 18.69
N ALA A 432 4.78 2.15 18.24
CA ALA A 432 4.47 1.80 16.85
C ALA A 432 3.09 2.32 16.44
N GLU A 433 2.05 2.06 17.25
CA GLU A 433 0.69 2.52 16.99
C GLU A 433 0.61 4.07 16.95
N LYS A 434 1.37 4.77 17.79
CA LYS A 434 1.47 6.23 17.75
C LYS A 434 2.17 6.76 16.48
N ALA A 435 3.08 5.97 15.91
CA ALA A 435 3.69 6.25 14.62
C ALA A 435 2.80 5.83 13.43
N ASP A 436 1.59 5.30 13.68
CA ASP A 436 0.69 4.67 12.72
C ASP A 436 1.32 3.47 11.99
N ILE A 437 2.06 2.66 12.75
CA ILE A 437 2.56 1.35 12.34
C ILE A 437 1.65 0.30 12.98
N LYS A 438 1.00 -0.53 12.15
CA LYS A 438 0.16 -1.63 12.60
C LYS A 438 1.03 -2.73 13.18
N TRP A 439 0.74 -3.12 14.42
CA TRP A 439 1.54 -4.10 15.15
C TRP A 439 1.37 -5.52 14.63
N GLU A 440 0.15 -5.92 14.29
CA GLU A 440 -0.20 -7.27 13.83
C GLU A 440 -0.67 -7.20 12.38
N LEU A 441 -0.42 -8.28 11.65
CA LEU A 441 -0.94 -8.50 10.32
C LEU A 441 -2.49 -8.54 10.36
N PRO A 442 -3.21 -7.94 9.40
CA PRO A 442 -4.68 -8.02 9.35
C PRO A 442 -5.19 -9.48 9.37
N GLU A 443 -6.33 -9.73 10.02
CA GLU A 443 -6.86 -11.10 10.19
C GLU A 443 -7.15 -11.83 8.86
N ASP A 444 -7.41 -11.09 7.79
CA ASP A 444 -7.69 -11.57 6.44
C ASP A 444 -6.42 -11.81 5.60
N ASP A 445 -5.28 -11.22 5.95
CA ASP A 445 -4.01 -11.48 5.29
C ASP A 445 -3.39 -12.78 5.83
N LYS A 446 -3.14 -13.72 4.91
CA LYS A 446 -2.64 -15.08 5.20
C LYS A 446 -1.22 -15.31 4.73
N ARG A 447 -0.52 -14.27 4.28
CA ARG A 447 0.86 -14.37 3.81
C ARG A 447 1.79 -14.79 4.94
N SER A 448 2.74 -15.65 4.63
CA SER A 448 3.83 -16.00 5.54
C SER A 448 4.87 -14.86 5.61
N ALA A 449 5.77 -14.92 6.60
CA ALA A 449 6.91 -13.99 6.68
C ALA A 449 7.73 -13.97 5.36
N GLN A 450 7.91 -15.14 4.76
CA GLN A 450 8.64 -15.28 3.50
C GLN A 450 7.88 -14.67 2.32
N ASP A 451 6.56 -14.84 2.23
CA ASP A 451 5.74 -14.22 1.19
C ASP A 451 5.82 -12.68 1.29
N ILE A 452 5.73 -12.12 2.51
CA ILE A 452 5.85 -10.68 2.75
C ILE A 452 7.25 -10.16 2.36
N ILE A 453 8.31 -10.90 2.68
CA ILE A 453 9.68 -10.55 2.28
C ILE A 453 9.80 -10.60 0.76
N ASP A 454 9.31 -11.64 0.11
CA ASP A 454 9.45 -11.82 -1.34
C ASP A 454 8.67 -10.78 -2.16
N ASP A 455 7.51 -10.36 -1.65
CA ASP A 455 6.66 -9.32 -2.23
C ASP A 455 7.21 -7.90 -2.00
N ASN A 456 8.15 -7.71 -1.06
CA ASN A 456 8.73 -6.41 -0.74
C ASN A 456 10.21 -6.31 -1.13
N PRO A 457 10.54 -5.65 -2.26
CA PRO A 457 11.92 -5.54 -2.72
C PRO A 457 12.87 -4.85 -1.73
N LEU A 458 12.40 -3.89 -0.92
CA LEU A 458 13.23 -3.22 0.07
C LEU A 458 13.68 -4.20 1.15
N LEU A 459 12.73 -4.95 1.73
CA LEU A 459 13.04 -5.92 2.79
C LEU A 459 13.84 -7.10 2.25
N LYS A 460 13.50 -7.60 1.05
CA LYS A 460 14.21 -8.68 0.36
C LYS A 460 15.68 -8.37 0.11
N ASN A 461 15.97 -7.14 -0.33
CA ASN A 461 17.31 -6.70 -0.72
C ASN A 461 18.05 -5.99 0.42
N LEU A 462 17.46 -5.91 1.62
CA LEU A 462 18.07 -5.23 2.76
C LEU A 462 19.32 -5.99 3.21
N GLY A 463 20.49 -5.43 2.89
CA GLY A 463 21.76 -5.88 3.46
C GLY A 463 21.96 -5.36 4.88
N ASN A 464 22.99 -5.87 5.55
CA ASN A 464 23.31 -5.48 6.93
C ASN A 464 24.43 -4.42 7.02
N GLN A 465 24.60 -3.59 5.99
CA GLN A 465 25.55 -2.47 6.00
C GLN A 465 25.27 -1.54 7.18
N SER A 466 26.29 -1.15 7.92
CA SER A 466 26.14 -0.36 9.14
C SER A 466 25.19 -0.97 10.19
N GLY A 467 24.89 -2.27 10.09
CA GLY A 467 24.06 -2.98 11.05
C GLY A 467 22.55 -2.78 10.95
N VAL A 468 22.06 -2.15 9.87
CA VAL A 468 20.67 -1.70 9.81
C VAL A 468 19.65 -2.83 9.80
N LYS A 469 20.02 -4.01 9.25
CA LYS A 469 19.12 -5.16 9.18
C LYS A 469 18.87 -5.74 10.57
N ASP A 470 19.92 -5.93 11.36
CA ASP A 470 19.75 -6.46 12.72
C ASP A 470 19.07 -5.41 13.61
N MET A 471 19.41 -4.14 13.45
CA MET A 471 18.74 -3.05 14.17
C MET A 471 17.25 -2.99 13.87
N LEU A 472 16.83 -3.28 12.63
CA LEU A 472 15.42 -3.42 12.29
C LEU A 472 14.80 -4.61 13.03
N LYS A 473 15.42 -5.80 12.98
CA LYS A 473 14.94 -7.01 13.69
C LYS A 473 14.79 -6.78 15.20
N GLU A 474 15.72 -6.09 15.83
CA GLU A 474 15.70 -5.79 17.26
C GLU A 474 14.53 -4.89 17.68
N ARG A 475 13.94 -4.14 16.74
CA ARG A 475 12.83 -3.23 16.98
C ARG A 475 11.48 -3.76 16.54
N VAL A 476 11.44 -4.60 15.51
CA VAL A 476 10.19 -5.12 14.92
C VAL A 476 9.96 -6.61 15.17
N GLY A 477 10.97 -7.33 15.66
CA GLY A 477 10.99 -8.79 15.83
C GLY A 477 11.71 -9.51 14.70
N ASP A 478 11.87 -10.83 14.81
CA ASP A 478 12.52 -11.66 13.78
C ASP A 478 11.63 -11.80 12.54
N PHE A 479 11.67 -10.79 11.66
CA PHE A 479 10.87 -10.73 10.44
C PHE A 479 11.15 -11.86 9.44
N GLU A 480 12.21 -12.65 9.63
CA GLU A 480 12.49 -13.82 8.77
C GLU A 480 11.67 -15.05 9.20
N LYS A 481 11.08 -15.04 10.39
CA LYS A 481 10.29 -16.16 10.93
C LYS A 481 8.87 -15.78 11.35
N ASP A 482 8.66 -14.54 11.79
CA ASP A 482 7.37 -14.01 12.24
C ASP A 482 6.75 -13.10 11.16
N ALA A 483 5.54 -13.45 10.71
CA ALA A 483 4.81 -12.70 9.70
C ALA A 483 4.40 -11.30 10.21
N ASP A 484 4.06 -11.17 11.50
CA ASP A 484 3.74 -9.88 12.09
C ASP A 484 5.00 -9.00 12.15
N ALA A 485 6.17 -9.59 12.44
CA ALA A 485 7.44 -8.87 12.42
C ALA A 485 7.82 -8.42 11.00
N ALA A 486 7.63 -9.27 9.99
CA ALA A 486 7.79 -8.88 8.59
C ALA A 486 6.84 -7.75 8.19
N TYR A 487 5.59 -7.80 8.62
CA TYR A 487 4.62 -6.75 8.37
C TYR A 487 4.99 -5.41 9.03
N ARG A 488 5.48 -5.43 10.28
CA ARG A 488 6.03 -4.25 10.95
C ARG A 488 7.27 -3.72 10.22
N ALA A 489 8.16 -4.60 9.78
CA ALA A 489 9.40 -4.25 9.09
C ALA A 489 9.14 -3.50 7.78
N ILE A 490 8.21 -3.98 6.94
CA ILE A 490 7.90 -3.31 5.66
C ILE A 490 7.33 -1.90 5.88
N GLN A 491 6.49 -1.71 6.91
CA GLN A 491 5.91 -0.40 7.23
C GLN A 491 6.99 0.59 7.69
N VAL A 492 7.97 0.13 8.45
CA VAL A 492 9.13 0.95 8.86
C VAL A 492 9.97 1.35 7.64
N LEU A 493 10.27 0.41 6.74
CA LEU A 493 11.04 0.69 5.53
C LEU A 493 10.31 1.66 4.60
N ASP A 494 9.00 1.49 4.43
CA ASP A 494 8.15 2.45 3.70
C ASP A 494 8.21 3.83 4.37
N ARG A 495 8.08 3.92 5.70
CA ARG A 495 8.15 5.20 6.41
C ARG A 495 9.50 5.89 6.25
N VAL A 496 10.60 5.14 6.30
CA VAL A 496 11.96 5.65 6.17
C VAL A 496 12.27 6.13 4.75
N THR A 497 11.71 5.48 3.72
CA THR A 497 11.94 5.83 2.31
C THR A 497 10.98 6.92 1.83
N MET A 498 9.72 6.91 2.27
CA MET A 498 8.72 7.88 1.84
C MET A 498 8.90 9.25 2.49
N TYR A 499 9.46 9.35 3.70
CA TYR A 499 9.53 10.60 4.44
C TYR A 499 10.97 11.02 4.77
N ASP A 500 11.23 12.33 4.71
CA ASP A 500 12.46 12.91 5.24
C ASP A 500 12.45 12.99 6.78
N ALA A 501 13.54 13.49 7.37
CA ALA A 501 13.69 13.58 8.82
C ALA A 501 12.69 14.55 9.47
N GLU A 502 12.12 15.47 8.69
CA GLU A 502 11.10 16.43 9.10
C GLU A 502 9.66 15.89 8.90
N GLY A 503 9.51 14.69 8.34
CA GLY A 503 8.21 14.08 8.05
C GLY A 503 7.51 14.61 6.82
N LYS A 504 8.25 15.20 5.87
CA LYS A 504 7.73 15.55 4.55
C LYS A 504 7.96 14.41 3.59
N LEU A 505 7.00 14.17 2.68
CA LEU A 505 7.21 13.18 1.64
C LEU A 505 8.38 13.56 0.74
N GLN A 506 9.20 12.55 0.44
CA GLN A 506 10.25 12.65 -0.55
C GLN A 506 9.62 12.60 -1.97
N SER A 507 10.16 13.37 -2.92
CA SER A 507 9.72 13.36 -4.33
C SER A 507 10.90 13.31 -5.29
N GLY A 508 10.68 12.77 -6.50
CA GLY A 508 11.67 12.64 -7.58
C GLY A 508 12.05 11.19 -7.95
N ASP A 509 12.80 11.02 -9.04
CA ASP A 509 13.13 9.71 -9.65
C ASP A 509 13.99 8.77 -8.77
N THR A 510 14.54 9.29 -7.67
CA THR A 510 15.38 8.53 -6.72
C THR A 510 14.61 8.07 -5.49
N VAL A 511 13.33 8.41 -5.36
CA VAL A 511 12.50 8.02 -4.21
C VAL A 511 11.93 6.63 -4.47
N SER A 512 12.10 5.70 -3.51
CA SER A 512 11.51 4.35 -3.56
C SER A 512 12.03 3.45 -4.69
N ASN A 513 13.35 3.38 -4.88
CA ASN A 513 13.93 2.26 -5.63
C ASN A 513 13.89 0.96 -4.77
N SER A 514 14.31 -0.17 -5.33
CA SER A 514 14.24 -1.47 -4.63
C SER A 514 15.34 -1.68 -3.57
N SER A 515 15.98 -0.61 -3.07
CA SER A 515 17.06 -0.65 -2.09
C SER A 515 17.03 0.55 -1.14
N ILE A 516 17.67 0.42 0.02
CA ILE A 516 17.87 1.54 0.97
C ILE A 516 19.13 2.31 0.56
N ASP A 517 18.96 3.60 0.26
CA ASP A 517 20.04 4.46 -0.21
C ASP A 517 20.74 5.24 0.89
N GLY A 518 21.97 5.67 0.59
CA GLY A 518 22.74 6.58 1.46
C GLY A 518 23.86 5.94 2.26
N PHE A 519 24.21 4.68 1.97
CA PHE A 519 25.46 4.09 2.44
C PHE A 519 26.67 4.71 1.74
N THR A 520 27.79 4.85 2.45
CA THR A 520 29.10 5.21 1.87
C THR A 520 29.77 3.99 1.22
N ASN A 521 30.89 4.20 0.52
CA ASN A 521 31.74 3.10 0.05
C ASN A 521 32.34 2.28 1.20
N SER A 522 32.41 2.86 2.41
CA SER A 522 32.78 2.15 3.65
C SER A 522 31.57 1.52 4.35
N ALA A 523 30.43 1.40 3.67
CA ALA A 523 29.18 0.83 4.20
C ALA A 523 28.58 1.58 5.39
N GLU A 524 28.98 2.83 5.65
CA GLU A 524 28.42 3.67 6.72
C GLU A 524 27.13 4.37 6.27
N ALA A 525 26.12 4.41 7.13
CA ALA A 525 24.90 5.16 6.88
C ALA A 525 25.15 6.68 6.97
N ARG A 526 24.84 7.43 5.90
CA ARG A 526 24.97 8.90 5.90
C ARG A 526 23.78 9.56 6.59
N ASN A 527 24.04 10.48 7.53
CA ASN A 527 22.99 11.26 8.18
C ASN A 527 22.07 11.98 7.16
N GLY A 528 20.76 11.97 7.40
CA GLY A 528 19.75 12.60 6.54
C GLY A 528 19.34 11.78 5.31
N THR A 529 19.95 10.62 5.07
CA THR A 529 19.56 9.67 4.02
C THR A 529 18.63 8.57 4.55
N GLU A 530 18.07 7.73 3.68
CA GLU A 530 17.25 6.58 4.07
C GLU A 530 18.02 5.64 5.01
N ALA A 531 19.27 5.30 4.67
CA ALA A 531 20.16 4.51 5.52
C ALA A 531 20.37 5.15 6.89
N GLY A 532 20.57 6.47 6.93
CA GLY A 532 20.73 7.23 8.18
C GLY A 532 19.46 7.19 9.05
N ARG A 533 18.29 7.36 8.44
CA ARG A 533 17.00 7.28 9.14
C ARG A 533 16.68 5.86 9.64
N LEU A 534 17.04 4.83 8.88
CA LEU A 534 16.90 3.44 9.32
C LEU A 534 17.84 3.13 10.51
N GLN A 535 19.06 3.68 10.49
CA GLN A 535 19.97 3.61 11.63
C GLN A 535 19.40 4.35 12.86
N ASP A 536 18.83 5.53 12.68
CA ASP A 536 18.18 6.28 13.76
C ASP A 536 17.00 5.49 14.35
N PHE A 537 16.16 4.87 13.50
CA PHE A 537 15.12 3.93 13.95
C PHE A 537 15.69 2.76 14.76
N GLY A 538 16.79 2.17 14.29
CA GLY A 538 17.51 1.15 15.06
C GLY A 538 17.88 1.62 16.47
N LYS A 539 18.38 2.85 16.58
CA LYS A 539 18.87 3.42 17.84
C LYS A 539 17.76 3.87 18.78
N TYR A 540 16.71 4.48 18.25
CA TYR A 540 15.70 5.21 19.02
C TYR A 540 14.30 4.57 18.98
N GLY A 541 14.09 3.56 18.13
CA GLY A 541 12.82 2.85 17.98
C GLY A 541 11.76 3.66 17.21
N PHE A 542 10.49 3.29 17.38
CA PHE A 542 9.37 3.90 16.65
C PHE A 542 9.20 5.41 16.89
N GLU A 543 9.72 5.94 18.00
CA GLU A 543 9.65 7.38 18.30
C GLU A 543 10.50 8.26 17.37
N SER A 544 11.50 7.69 16.68
CA SER A 544 12.28 8.44 15.69
C SER A 544 11.68 8.41 14.30
N LEU A 545 10.61 7.64 14.07
CA LEU A 545 9.88 7.71 12.82
C LEU A 545 9.14 9.05 12.76
N PRO A 546 9.28 9.80 11.67
CA PRO A 546 8.51 11.03 11.51
C PRO A 546 7.02 10.70 11.54
N ALA A 547 6.23 11.57 12.17
CA ALA A 547 4.78 11.47 12.10
C ALA A 547 4.34 11.59 10.63
N ALA A 548 3.41 10.72 10.20
CA ALA A 548 2.83 10.85 8.88
C ALA A 548 2.17 12.23 8.77
N GLN A 549 2.43 12.91 7.65
CA GLN A 549 1.75 14.16 7.34
C GLN A 549 0.25 13.89 7.31
N LYS A 550 -0.52 14.65 8.11
CA LYS A 550 -1.97 14.52 8.10
C LYS A 550 -2.52 14.97 6.75
N THR A 551 -3.61 14.34 6.31
CA THR A 551 -4.24 14.65 5.03
C THR A 551 -4.65 16.13 4.92
N GLU A 552 -5.05 16.76 6.02
CA GLU A 552 -5.41 18.19 6.07
C GLU A 552 -4.23 19.14 5.84
N ASP A 553 -3.00 18.64 6.03
CA ASP A 553 -1.76 19.40 5.84
C ASP A 553 -1.20 19.25 4.41
N ILE A 554 -1.84 18.48 3.52
CA ILE A 554 -1.45 18.39 2.11
C ILE A 554 -1.65 19.75 1.44
N GLY A 555 -0.59 20.28 0.80
CA GLY A 555 -0.58 21.63 0.26
C GLY A 555 -1.73 21.91 -0.72
N SER A 556 -1.97 21.02 -1.68
CA SER A 556 -3.04 21.18 -2.68
C SER A 556 -4.45 21.08 -2.08
N TYR A 557 -4.66 20.21 -1.10
CA TYR A 557 -5.94 20.14 -0.39
C TYR A 557 -6.19 21.41 0.44
N LYS A 558 -5.16 21.89 1.15
CA LYS A 558 -5.24 23.13 1.91
C LYS A 558 -5.50 24.35 1.03
N ASP A 559 -4.89 24.40 -0.16
CA ASP A 559 -5.14 25.45 -1.15
C ASP A 559 -6.58 25.39 -1.65
N PHE A 560 -7.09 24.18 -1.94
CA PHE A 560 -8.49 23.97 -2.31
C PHE A 560 -9.46 24.45 -1.22
N LEU A 561 -9.26 24.05 0.04
CA LEU A 561 -10.09 24.49 1.16
C LEU A 561 -10.03 26.01 1.39
N SER A 562 -8.86 26.61 1.14
CA SER A 562 -8.68 28.07 1.30
C SER A 562 -9.38 28.87 0.22
N ALA A 563 -9.39 28.34 -1.02
CA ALA A 563 -10.07 28.94 -2.17
C ALA A 563 -11.58 28.72 -2.15
N ASN A 564 -12.05 27.59 -1.61
CA ASN A 564 -13.44 27.15 -1.63
C ASN A 564 -13.94 26.89 -0.19
N LYS A 565 -14.04 27.96 0.61
CA LYS A 565 -14.39 27.86 2.05
C LYS A 565 -15.78 27.29 2.31
N ASP A 566 -16.68 27.47 1.36
CA ASP A 566 -18.08 27.06 1.44
C ASP A 566 -18.33 25.72 0.73
N ALA A 567 -17.28 25.00 0.32
CA ALA A 567 -17.41 23.70 -0.31
C ALA A 567 -18.12 22.69 0.62
N ASP A 568 -18.99 21.88 0.04
CA ASP A 568 -19.69 20.81 0.74
C ASP A 568 -18.76 19.62 1.04
N GLU A 569 -19.20 18.70 1.90
CA GLU A 569 -18.36 17.58 2.36
C GLU A 569 -18.01 16.59 1.25
N THR A 570 -18.90 16.36 0.27
CA THR A 570 -18.61 15.53 -0.90
C THR A 570 -17.52 16.17 -1.76
N SER A 571 -17.64 17.47 -2.04
CA SER A 571 -16.60 18.23 -2.76
C SER A 571 -15.25 18.19 -2.06
N LYS A 572 -15.22 18.37 -0.73
CA LYS A 572 -14.00 18.25 0.08
C LYS A 572 -13.39 16.86 -0.01
N THR A 573 -14.20 15.81 0.09
CA THR A 573 -13.73 14.42 0.02
C THR A 573 -13.13 14.08 -1.34
N LEU A 574 -13.75 14.54 -2.44
CA LEU A 574 -13.22 14.36 -3.79
C LEU A 574 -11.90 15.12 -3.99
N ALA A 575 -11.81 16.35 -3.51
CA ALA A 575 -10.56 17.11 -3.53
C ALA A 575 -9.46 16.46 -2.67
N LYS A 576 -9.83 15.89 -1.51
CA LYS A 576 -8.95 15.12 -0.63
C LYS A 576 -8.38 13.89 -1.34
N TYR A 577 -9.21 13.12 -2.04
CA TYR A 577 -8.75 11.97 -2.83
C TYR A 577 -7.78 12.41 -3.95
N GLY A 578 -8.08 13.50 -4.65
CA GLY A 578 -7.15 14.07 -5.65
C GLY A 578 -5.81 14.45 -5.03
N ALA A 579 -5.82 15.13 -3.89
CA ALA A 579 -4.61 15.57 -3.20
C ALA A 579 -3.76 14.41 -2.66
N LEU A 580 -4.40 13.36 -2.16
CA LEU A 580 -3.73 12.12 -1.75
C LEU A 580 -3.04 11.44 -2.94
N LEU A 581 -3.70 11.38 -4.10
CA LEU A 581 -3.11 10.85 -5.31
C LEU A 581 -1.92 11.70 -5.79
N GLU A 582 -2.05 13.04 -5.79
CA GLU A 582 -0.97 13.96 -6.18
C GLU A 582 0.25 13.83 -5.27
N GLN A 583 0.03 13.72 -3.95
CA GLN A 583 1.07 13.61 -2.94
C GLN A 583 1.88 12.32 -3.11
N ASN A 584 1.22 11.21 -3.45
CA ASN A 584 1.82 9.88 -3.57
C ASN A 584 2.20 9.50 -5.03
N TYR A 585 2.01 10.41 -5.99
CA TYR A 585 2.22 10.14 -7.41
C TYR A 585 3.59 9.54 -7.74
N ASP A 586 4.66 10.17 -7.26
CA ASP A 586 6.04 9.75 -7.56
C ASP A 586 6.34 8.36 -6.96
N THR A 587 5.77 8.07 -5.77
CA THR A 587 5.89 6.77 -5.10
C THR A 587 5.15 5.66 -5.85
N ILE A 588 3.91 5.91 -6.28
CA ILE A 588 3.14 4.96 -7.08
C ILE A 588 3.88 4.65 -8.38
N LYS A 589 4.35 5.69 -9.07
CA LYS A 589 5.13 5.58 -10.30
C LYS A 589 6.38 4.73 -10.11
N ALA A 590 7.17 4.99 -9.06
CA ALA A 590 8.39 4.26 -8.77
C ALA A 590 8.15 2.78 -8.47
N LYS A 591 7.15 2.44 -7.66
CA LYS A 591 6.84 1.05 -7.30
C LYS A 591 6.23 0.24 -8.45
N THR A 592 5.49 0.90 -9.35
CA THR A 592 4.82 0.21 -10.47
C THR A 592 5.69 0.09 -11.71
N GLY A 593 6.68 0.98 -11.87
CA GLY A 593 7.76 0.87 -12.88
C GLY A 593 7.44 1.49 -14.24
N ASN A 594 6.35 2.25 -14.36
CA ASN A 594 5.94 2.93 -15.59
C ASN A 594 6.38 4.41 -15.63
N ASP A 595 6.50 4.97 -16.84
CA ASP A 595 6.86 6.40 -17.02
C ASP A 595 5.75 7.35 -16.58
N GLU A 596 4.49 6.91 -16.63
CA GLU A 596 3.28 7.61 -16.19
C GLU A 596 2.38 6.62 -15.43
N VAL A 597 1.43 7.13 -14.63
CA VAL A 597 0.56 6.28 -13.79
C VAL A 597 -0.71 5.94 -14.55
N THR A 598 -1.04 4.65 -14.62
CA THR A 598 -2.28 4.12 -15.22
C THR A 598 -3.32 3.71 -14.17
N ALA A 599 -4.57 3.44 -14.55
CA ALA A 599 -5.58 2.93 -13.63
C ALA A 599 -5.22 1.55 -13.05
N GLU A 600 -4.57 0.70 -13.84
CA GLU A 600 -4.02 -0.58 -13.41
C GLU A 600 -2.90 -0.42 -12.37
N ASP A 601 -2.06 0.61 -12.51
CA ASP A 601 -1.00 0.91 -11.55
C ASP A 601 -1.55 1.30 -10.18
N LEU A 602 -2.66 2.04 -10.13
CA LEU A 602 -3.35 2.37 -8.88
C LEU A 602 -3.85 1.11 -8.16
N LYS A 603 -4.45 0.16 -8.91
CA LYS A 603 -4.91 -1.12 -8.35
C LYS A 603 -3.75 -1.97 -7.87
N LYS A 604 -2.71 -2.12 -8.70
CA LYS A 604 -1.51 -2.87 -8.36
C LYS A 604 -0.85 -2.31 -7.09
N TYR A 605 -0.71 -0.99 -7.00
CA TYR A 605 -0.16 -0.35 -5.81
C TYR A 605 -1.02 -0.61 -4.58
N MET A 606 -2.35 -0.50 -4.68
CA MET A 606 -3.25 -0.79 -3.57
C MET A 606 -3.15 -2.25 -3.10
N ASP A 607 -3.10 -3.21 -4.03
CA ASP A 607 -3.00 -4.65 -3.75
C ASP A 607 -1.65 -5.04 -3.13
N GLU A 608 -0.56 -4.46 -3.61
CA GLU A 608 0.82 -4.73 -3.13
C GLU A 608 1.14 -4.00 -1.81
N ASN A 609 0.32 -3.02 -1.39
CA ASN A 609 0.55 -2.20 -0.20
C ASN A 609 -0.69 -2.17 0.73
N PRO A 610 -1.15 -3.31 1.27
CA PRO A 610 -2.35 -3.37 2.12
C PRO A 610 -2.23 -2.57 3.43
N GLN A 611 -1.01 -2.15 3.81
CA GLN A 611 -0.72 -1.34 4.98
C GLN A 611 -1.06 0.15 4.84
N ILE A 612 -1.35 0.65 3.63
CA ILE A 612 -1.65 2.08 3.44
C ILE A 612 -2.94 2.48 4.17
N GLY A 613 -3.03 3.75 4.60
CA GLY A 613 -4.17 4.26 5.36
C GLY A 613 -5.48 4.23 4.57
N ASP A 614 -6.61 4.09 5.28
CA ASP A 614 -7.94 3.87 4.69
C ASP A 614 -8.34 4.99 3.71
N ASP A 615 -8.09 6.25 4.07
CA ASP A 615 -8.32 7.41 3.19
C ASP A 615 -7.60 7.27 1.83
N PHE A 616 -6.38 6.75 1.83
CA PHE A 616 -5.60 6.59 0.61
C PHE A 616 -6.05 5.36 -0.18
N LYS A 617 -6.47 4.28 0.49
CA LYS A 617 -7.11 3.13 -0.18
C LYS A 617 -8.37 3.56 -0.92
N GLU A 618 -9.23 4.33 -0.26
CA GLU A 618 -10.44 4.86 -0.90
C GLU A 618 -10.07 5.76 -2.08
N ALA A 619 -9.11 6.67 -1.93
CA ALA A 619 -8.65 7.51 -3.03
C ALA A 619 -8.15 6.68 -4.24
N LEU A 620 -7.30 5.66 -4.01
CA LEU A 620 -6.82 4.77 -5.07
C LEU A 620 -7.96 3.99 -5.71
N ASN A 621 -8.89 3.46 -4.90
CA ASN A 621 -10.01 2.71 -5.42
C ASN A 621 -10.92 3.58 -6.29
N PHE A 622 -11.29 4.78 -5.80
CA PHE A 622 -12.06 5.78 -6.55
C PHE A 622 -11.39 6.12 -7.89
N TRP A 623 -10.11 6.53 -7.86
CA TRP A 623 -9.40 6.95 -9.06
C TRP A 623 -9.08 5.81 -10.01
N SER A 624 -9.03 4.56 -9.55
CA SER A 624 -8.82 3.39 -10.42
C SER A 624 -10.04 3.01 -11.26
N LYS A 625 -11.19 3.65 -11.02
CA LYS A 625 -12.40 3.43 -11.82
C LYS A 625 -12.30 4.19 -13.15
N PRO A 626 -12.61 3.58 -14.30
CA PRO A 626 -12.39 4.20 -15.62
C PRO A 626 -12.99 5.61 -15.77
N GLY A 627 -14.22 5.83 -15.32
CA GLY A 627 -14.87 7.14 -15.45
C GLY A 627 -14.26 8.22 -14.56
N ALA A 628 -13.76 7.86 -13.37
CA ALA A 628 -13.03 8.79 -12.51
C ALA A 628 -11.62 9.06 -13.07
N PHE A 629 -10.91 8.01 -13.47
CA PHE A 629 -9.55 8.11 -14.03
C PHE A 629 -9.50 9.02 -15.27
N ASN A 630 -10.43 8.83 -16.22
CA ASN A 630 -10.51 9.64 -17.44
C ASN A 630 -10.69 11.14 -17.17
N SER A 631 -11.28 11.50 -16.02
CA SER A 631 -11.45 12.91 -15.63
C SER A 631 -10.14 13.58 -15.20
N LEU A 632 -9.12 12.79 -14.85
CA LEU A 632 -7.77 13.28 -14.55
C LEU A 632 -6.95 13.46 -15.82
N GLU A 633 -6.91 12.48 -16.72
CA GLU A 633 -5.92 12.36 -17.82
C GLU A 633 -5.69 13.62 -18.66
N THR A 634 -6.73 14.43 -18.87
CA THR A 634 -6.64 15.61 -19.72
C THR A 634 -6.70 16.91 -18.94
N ALA A 635 -6.66 16.86 -17.60
CA ALA A 635 -6.99 18.01 -16.78
C ALA A 635 -5.98 19.17 -16.92
N ALA A 636 -4.73 18.90 -17.28
CA ALA A 636 -3.76 19.96 -17.56
C ALA A 636 -3.97 20.64 -18.93
N ASP A 637 -4.47 19.91 -19.92
CA ASP A 637 -4.55 20.33 -21.32
C ASP A 637 -5.88 19.86 -21.98
N PRO A 638 -7.06 20.19 -21.41
CA PRO A 638 -8.34 19.56 -21.76
C PRO A 638 -8.86 19.91 -23.16
N LEU A 639 -8.29 20.93 -23.79
CA LEU A 639 -8.63 21.38 -25.14
C LEU A 639 -7.60 20.94 -26.19
N LYS A 640 -6.65 20.08 -25.83
CA LYS A 640 -5.52 19.71 -26.68
C LYS A 640 -5.33 18.21 -26.82
N PHE A 641 -5.55 17.46 -25.76
CA PHE A 641 -5.34 16.01 -25.74
C PHE A 641 -6.64 15.27 -25.42
N LYS A 642 -6.77 14.06 -25.97
CA LYS A 642 -7.77 13.08 -25.54
C LYS A 642 -7.16 12.22 -24.43
N PRO A 643 -7.99 11.57 -23.59
CA PRO A 643 -7.52 10.54 -22.68
C PRO A 643 -6.70 9.49 -23.43
N ASP A 644 -5.54 9.11 -22.89
CA ASP A 644 -4.54 8.23 -23.51
C ASP A 644 -4.17 7.00 -22.66
N GLY A 645 -4.81 6.84 -21.51
CA GLY A 645 -4.57 5.81 -20.49
C GLY A 645 -3.61 6.25 -19.39
N ASN A 646 -3.05 7.47 -19.45
CA ASN A 646 -2.01 7.92 -18.54
C ASN A 646 -2.40 9.21 -17.79
N VAL A 647 -2.01 9.28 -16.52
CA VAL A 647 -2.14 10.49 -15.70
C VAL A 647 -0.75 11.01 -15.33
N SER A 648 -0.52 12.30 -15.56
CA SER A 648 0.64 13.00 -15.03
C SER A 648 0.35 13.68 -13.70
N LYS A 649 1.40 14.00 -12.92
CA LYS A 649 1.25 14.82 -11.69
C LYS A 649 0.64 16.20 -11.98
N ALA A 650 0.93 16.75 -13.16
CA ALA A 650 0.40 18.05 -13.58
C ALA A 650 -1.11 17.98 -13.84
N ASP A 651 -1.60 16.85 -14.37
CA ASP A 651 -3.02 16.60 -14.57
C ASP A 651 -3.77 16.61 -13.25
N ILE A 652 -3.31 15.85 -12.26
CA ILE A 652 -3.95 15.80 -10.93
C ILE A 652 -3.94 17.18 -10.27
N SER A 653 -2.79 17.87 -10.30
CA SER A 653 -2.66 19.22 -9.72
C SER A 653 -3.62 20.22 -10.37
N ASN A 654 -3.78 20.16 -11.69
CA ASN A 654 -4.69 21.03 -12.41
C ASN A 654 -6.16 20.64 -12.20
N TRP A 655 -6.46 19.35 -12.08
CA TRP A 655 -7.79 18.87 -11.71
C TRP A 655 -8.21 19.45 -10.36
N ILE A 656 -7.39 19.31 -9.31
CA ILE A 656 -7.69 19.86 -7.97
C ILE A 656 -7.92 21.37 -8.01
N LYS A 657 -7.08 22.10 -8.75
CA LYS A 657 -7.13 23.57 -8.82
C LYS A 657 -8.30 24.10 -9.63
N THR A 658 -8.63 23.44 -10.74
CA THR A 658 -9.48 24.03 -11.79
C THR A 658 -10.74 23.23 -12.09
N GLN A 659 -10.85 21.97 -11.67
CA GLN A 659 -11.95 21.07 -12.06
C GLN A 659 -12.62 20.34 -10.90
N ALA A 660 -11.97 20.22 -9.74
CA ALA A 660 -12.56 19.60 -8.56
C ALA A 660 -13.88 20.33 -8.18
N PRO A 661 -14.95 19.59 -7.86
CA PRO A 661 -16.23 20.17 -7.54
C PRO A 661 -16.13 21.06 -6.29
N LYS A 662 -16.96 22.10 -6.24
CA LYS A 662 -16.92 23.15 -5.20
C LYS A 662 -18.24 23.28 -4.44
N ASP A 663 -19.28 22.58 -4.89
CA ASP A 663 -20.62 22.61 -4.35
C ASP A 663 -21.34 21.29 -4.64
N ALA A 664 -22.49 21.11 -3.98
CA ALA A 664 -23.24 19.87 -4.01
C ALA A 664 -23.67 19.48 -5.43
N GLY A 665 -24.05 20.45 -6.28
CA GLY A 665 -24.51 20.20 -7.65
C GLY A 665 -23.37 19.73 -8.55
N ALA A 666 -22.23 20.41 -8.48
CA ALA A 666 -21.02 20.01 -9.19
C ALA A 666 -20.52 18.63 -8.74
N ALA A 667 -20.56 18.34 -7.43
CA ALA A 667 -20.10 17.06 -6.88
C ALA A 667 -20.92 15.87 -7.37
N ILE A 668 -22.26 15.93 -7.28
CA ILE A 668 -23.11 14.81 -7.72
C ILE A 668 -23.10 14.63 -9.24
N THR A 669 -22.94 15.73 -9.98
CA THR A 669 -22.76 15.68 -11.44
C THR A 669 -21.46 14.98 -11.82
N PHE A 670 -20.36 15.33 -11.14
CA PHE A 670 -19.07 14.66 -11.33
C PHE A 670 -19.15 13.16 -11.01
N LEU A 671 -19.73 12.80 -9.87
CA LEU A 671 -19.91 11.39 -9.48
C LEU A 671 -20.76 10.61 -10.48
N THR A 672 -21.87 11.20 -10.95
CA THR A 672 -22.73 10.58 -11.96
C THR A 672 -22.00 10.40 -13.29
N GLY A 673 -21.18 11.38 -13.69
CA GLY A 673 -20.30 11.27 -14.86
C GLY A 673 -19.30 10.14 -14.72
N ALA A 674 -18.62 10.03 -13.57
CA ALA A 674 -17.68 8.94 -13.29
C ALA A 674 -18.37 7.57 -13.32
N VAL A 675 -19.56 7.45 -12.72
CA VAL A 675 -20.36 6.22 -12.69
C VAL A 675 -20.85 5.82 -14.09
N ASN A 676 -21.31 6.77 -14.90
CA ASN A 676 -21.69 6.52 -16.29
C ASN A 676 -20.49 6.08 -17.13
N GLY A 677 -19.33 6.72 -16.93
CA GLY A 677 -18.06 6.31 -17.53
C GLY A 677 -17.67 4.88 -17.15
N ASN A 678 -17.86 4.49 -15.88
CA ASN A 678 -17.63 3.12 -15.42
C ASN A 678 -18.56 2.12 -16.13
N ALA A 679 -19.85 2.47 -16.28
CA ALA A 679 -20.85 1.59 -16.90
C ALA A 679 -20.55 1.28 -18.39
N VAL A 680 -19.87 2.19 -19.09
CA VAL A 680 -19.45 1.99 -20.48
C VAL A 680 -17.95 1.63 -20.61
N GLY A 681 -17.22 1.59 -19.51
CA GLY A 681 -15.79 1.30 -19.47
C GLY A 681 -15.41 0.01 -20.20
N GLY A 682 -14.24 0.04 -20.85
CA GLY A 682 -13.70 -1.09 -21.64
C GLY A 682 -14.42 -1.36 -22.98
N THR A 683 -15.31 -0.47 -23.42
CA THR A 683 -15.97 -0.59 -24.74
C THR A 683 -15.10 0.04 -25.81
N ASP A 684 -14.79 -0.71 -26.87
CA ASP A 684 -14.01 -0.21 -28.00
C ASP A 684 -14.88 0.64 -28.93
N THR A 685 -14.79 1.96 -28.80
CA THR A 685 -15.54 2.92 -29.62
C THR A 685 -14.86 3.25 -30.96
N SER A 686 -13.67 2.72 -31.23
CA SER A 686 -12.91 3.03 -32.45
C SER A 686 -13.58 2.51 -33.73
N LYS A 687 -14.49 1.53 -33.58
CA LYS A 687 -15.26 0.94 -34.68
C LYS A 687 -16.62 1.62 -34.90
N LEU A 688 -17.06 2.45 -33.96
CA LEU A 688 -18.34 3.14 -34.05
C LEU A 688 -18.26 4.29 -35.06
N ASN A 689 -19.35 4.48 -35.81
CA ASN A 689 -19.46 5.48 -36.86
C ASN A 689 -20.93 5.86 -37.07
N LYS A 690 -21.23 6.70 -38.07
CA LYS A 690 -22.60 7.18 -38.34
C LYS A 690 -23.69 6.09 -38.48
N ASP A 691 -23.32 4.86 -38.84
CA ASP A 691 -24.27 3.74 -38.96
C ASP A 691 -24.99 3.44 -37.64
N ILE A 692 -24.45 3.88 -36.50
CA ILE A 692 -25.11 3.77 -35.19
C ILE A 692 -26.41 4.59 -35.10
N PHE A 693 -26.52 5.68 -35.85
CA PHE A 693 -27.73 6.53 -35.90
C PHE A 693 -28.69 6.10 -37.01
N GLU A 694 -28.14 5.65 -38.15
CA GLU A 694 -28.93 5.18 -39.29
C GLU A 694 -29.53 3.78 -39.06
N ASN A 695 -28.80 2.91 -38.35
CA ASN A 695 -29.16 1.52 -38.10
C ASN A 695 -28.88 1.10 -36.63
N PRO A 696 -29.49 1.76 -35.63
CA PRO A 696 -29.20 1.54 -34.21
C PRO A 696 -29.40 0.08 -33.75
N ASP A 697 -30.29 -0.67 -34.40
CA ASP A 697 -30.57 -2.08 -34.10
C ASP A 697 -29.36 -3.04 -34.30
N LYS A 698 -28.31 -2.61 -35.01
CA LYS A 698 -27.09 -3.42 -35.21
C LYS A 698 -26.13 -3.37 -34.03
N TYR A 699 -26.31 -2.42 -33.12
CA TYR A 699 -25.38 -2.12 -32.03
C TYR A 699 -26.01 -2.51 -30.69
N SER A 700 -25.19 -3.00 -29.77
CA SER A 700 -25.65 -3.31 -28.42
C SER A 700 -26.01 -2.03 -27.65
N ALA A 701 -26.86 -2.16 -26.63
CA ALA A 701 -27.19 -1.05 -25.73
C ALA A 701 -25.93 -0.44 -25.07
N LYS A 702 -24.90 -1.25 -24.78
CA LYS A 702 -23.61 -0.77 -24.24
C LYS A 702 -22.82 0.04 -25.28
N GLU A 703 -22.76 -0.39 -26.53
CA GLU A 703 -22.08 0.35 -27.61
C GLU A 703 -22.78 1.67 -27.90
N LYS A 704 -24.12 1.66 -27.96
CA LYS A 704 -24.94 2.87 -28.10
C LYS A 704 -24.75 3.83 -26.91
N ALA A 705 -24.72 3.31 -25.68
CA ALA A 705 -24.41 4.10 -24.49
C ALA A 705 -22.98 4.68 -24.50
N ALA A 706 -21.99 3.93 -24.98
CA ALA A 706 -20.61 4.40 -25.12
C ALA A 706 -20.49 5.52 -26.17
N ALA A 707 -21.18 5.39 -27.31
CA ALA A 707 -21.27 6.46 -28.31
C ALA A 707 -21.91 7.72 -27.73
N LEU A 708 -22.99 7.57 -26.94
CA LEU A 708 -23.63 8.69 -26.26
C LEU A 708 -22.63 9.43 -25.34
N GLN A 709 -21.83 8.72 -24.54
CA GLN A 709 -20.81 9.34 -23.67
C GLN A 709 -19.73 10.09 -24.47
N GLU A 710 -19.32 9.57 -25.65
CA GLU A 710 -18.40 10.30 -26.53
C GLU A 710 -19.02 11.56 -27.12
N LEU A 711 -20.31 11.53 -27.51
CA LEU A 711 -21.00 12.71 -28.02
C LEU A 711 -21.20 13.77 -26.92
N LEU A 712 -21.51 13.36 -25.70
CA LEU A 712 -21.57 14.25 -24.54
C LEU A 712 -20.19 14.88 -24.26
N THR A 713 -19.10 14.12 -24.42
CA THR A 713 -17.73 14.65 -24.33
C THR A 713 -17.45 15.66 -25.45
N ALA A 714 -17.86 15.37 -26.68
CA ALA A 714 -17.72 16.27 -27.82
C ALA A 714 -18.51 17.58 -27.62
N GLN A 715 -19.73 17.49 -27.12
CA GLN A 715 -20.56 18.65 -26.74
C GLN A 715 -19.83 19.52 -25.72
N GLN A 716 -19.28 18.91 -24.67
CA GLN A 716 -18.50 19.62 -23.64
C GLN A 716 -17.23 20.27 -24.20
N LEU A 717 -16.54 19.63 -25.15
CA LEU A 717 -15.39 20.23 -25.82
C LEU A 717 -15.78 21.47 -26.63
N VAL A 718 -16.92 21.44 -27.33
CA VAL A 718 -17.40 22.62 -28.08
C VAL A 718 -17.75 23.76 -27.13
N ILE A 719 -18.44 23.48 -26.02
CA ILE A 719 -18.78 24.48 -24.99
C ILE A 719 -17.50 25.10 -24.40
N LYS A 720 -16.59 24.26 -23.88
CA LYS A 720 -15.33 24.72 -23.28
C LYS A 720 -14.46 25.48 -24.28
N GLY A 721 -14.43 25.05 -25.55
CA GLY A 721 -13.70 25.75 -26.61
C GLY A 721 -14.28 27.14 -26.89
N ALA A 722 -15.62 27.27 -26.90
CA ALA A 722 -16.29 28.54 -27.12
C ALA A 722 -16.03 29.51 -25.97
N GLU A 723 -16.13 29.04 -24.73
CA GLU A 723 -15.81 29.80 -23.51
C GLU A 723 -14.34 30.22 -23.47
N ALA A 724 -13.42 29.35 -23.91
CA ALA A 724 -11.99 29.64 -24.02
C ALA A 724 -11.65 30.58 -25.19
N GLY A 725 -12.64 31.02 -25.99
CA GLY A 725 -12.45 31.93 -27.11
C GLY A 725 -11.79 31.30 -28.33
N MET A 726 -11.84 29.97 -28.48
CA MET A 726 -11.23 29.25 -29.62
C MET A 726 -11.79 29.68 -30.98
N TRP A 727 -13.07 30.08 -31.02
CA TRP A 727 -13.74 30.67 -32.19
C TRP A 727 -13.75 32.20 -32.20
N GLY A 728 -12.98 32.84 -31.31
CA GLY A 728 -12.99 34.29 -31.08
C GLY A 728 -12.36 35.13 -32.19
N ASP A 729 -11.57 34.54 -33.08
CA ASP A 729 -10.96 35.19 -34.24
C ASP A 729 -11.14 34.38 -35.54
N ASP A 730 -10.89 35.04 -36.68
CA ASP A 730 -11.09 34.44 -38.01
C ASP A 730 -10.18 33.22 -38.25
N TYR A 731 -8.96 33.23 -37.70
CA TYR A 731 -8.06 32.09 -37.80
C TYR A 731 -8.64 30.87 -37.08
N GLY A 732 -9.11 31.05 -35.85
CA GLY A 732 -9.71 30.00 -35.03
C GLY A 732 -10.90 29.36 -35.73
N LYS A 733 -11.83 30.19 -36.24
CA LYS A 733 -12.97 29.72 -37.04
C LYS A 733 -12.54 28.86 -38.23
N VAL A 734 -11.58 29.32 -39.03
CA VAL A 734 -11.11 28.59 -40.22
C VAL A 734 -10.31 27.34 -39.86
N SER A 735 -9.37 27.45 -38.92
CA SER A 735 -8.49 26.34 -38.49
C SER A 735 -9.29 25.20 -37.87
N ILE A 736 -10.21 25.51 -36.95
CA ILE A 736 -11.05 24.51 -36.30
C ILE A 736 -11.92 23.81 -37.34
N SER A 737 -12.62 24.57 -38.19
CA SER A 737 -13.48 24.02 -39.24
C SER A 737 -12.73 23.11 -40.20
N ASN A 738 -11.54 23.50 -40.65
CA ASN A 738 -10.74 22.71 -41.58
C ASN A 738 -10.22 21.41 -40.97
N ARG A 739 -9.89 21.42 -39.67
CA ARG A 739 -9.32 20.25 -38.98
C ARG A 739 -10.39 19.30 -38.47
N ALA A 740 -11.46 19.84 -37.88
CA ALA A 740 -12.58 19.07 -37.38
C ALA A 740 -13.57 18.66 -38.49
N ARG A 741 -13.48 19.28 -39.67
CA ARG A 741 -14.43 19.16 -40.79
C ARG A 741 -15.84 19.59 -40.40
N THR A 742 -15.94 20.75 -39.74
CA THR A 742 -17.20 21.26 -39.18
C THR A 742 -17.52 22.67 -39.68
N HIS A 743 -18.76 23.11 -39.48
CA HIS A 743 -19.22 24.47 -39.65
C HIS A 743 -18.39 25.47 -38.80
N PRO A 744 -18.11 26.70 -39.29
CA PRO A 744 -17.32 27.70 -38.56
C PRO A 744 -18.04 28.35 -37.36
N ASP A 745 -19.34 28.15 -37.23
CA ASP A 745 -20.15 28.54 -36.07
C ASP A 745 -20.28 27.38 -35.07
N PRO A 746 -19.75 27.49 -33.84
CA PRO A 746 -19.88 26.45 -32.82
C PRO A 746 -21.33 26.12 -32.44
N ASN A 747 -22.28 27.02 -32.66
CA ASN A 747 -23.70 26.73 -32.39
C ASN A 747 -24.27 25.70 -33.36
N GLU A 748 -23.86 25.72 -34.63
CA GLU A 748 -24.31 24.73 -35.61
C GLU A 748 -23.72 23.36 -35.33
N ILE A 749 -22.46 23.31 -34.89
CA ILE A 749 -21.83 22.08 -34.39
C ILE A 749 -22.61 21.52 -33.19
N LEU A 750 -22.96 22.36 -32.21
CA LEU A 750 -23.75 21.96 -31.05
C LEU A 750 -25.15 21.47 -31.44
N ASN A 751 -25.82 22.13 -32.38
CA ASN A 751 -27.14 21.72 -32.86
C ASN A 751 -27.09 20.30 -33.44
N ASP A 752 -26.07 20.01 -34.25
CA ASP A 752 -25.89 18.70 -34.90
C ASP A 752 -25.52 17.60 -33.89
N ILE A 753 -24.58 17.87 -32.98
CA ILE A 753 -24.27 16.97 -31.85
C ILE A 753 -25.54 16.66 -31.05
N ASN A 754 -26.36 17.67 -30.73
CA ASN A 754 -27.59 17.51 -29.96
C ASN A 754 -28.63 16.67 -30.71
N GLY A 755 -28.72 16.79 -32.03
CA GLY A 755 -29.56 15.94 -32.87
C GLY A 755 -29.18 14.47 -32.73
N HIS A 756 -27.88 14.17 -32.81
CA HIS A 756 -27.34 12.82 -32.67
C HIS A 756 -27.45 12.25 -31.25
N ILE A 757 -27.23 13.08 -30.22
CA ILE A 757 -27.48 12.72 -28.81
C ILE A 757 -28.95 12.33 -28.64
N SER A 758 -29.89 13.12 -29.18
CA SER A 758 -31.32 12.89 -29.05
C SER A 758 -31.77 11.54 -29.61
N ILE A 759 -31.13 11.05 -30.68
CA ILE A 759 -31.39 9.71 -31.26
C ILE A 759 -31.07 8.62 -30.24
N LEU A 760 -29.90 8.69 -29.60
CA LEU A 760 -29.44 7.68 -28.65
C LEU A 760 -30.14 7.81 -27.29
N GLU A 761 -30.43 9.03 -26.83
CA GLU A 761 -31.17 9.26 -25.59
C GLU A 761 -32.64 8.84 -25.67
N SER A 762 -33.22 8.84 -26.88
CA SER A 762 -34.59 8.37 -27.12
C SER A 762 -34.67 6.83 -27.24
N ASP A 763 -33.55 6.12 -27.31
CA ASP A 763 -33.51 4.66 -27.46
C ASP A 763 -33.88 3.96 -26.13
N PRO A 764 -34.99 3.19 -26.08
CA PRO A 764 -35.43 2.53 -24.86
C PRO A 764 -34.42 1.52 -24.27
N GLU A 765 -33.60 0.88 -25.11
CA GLU A 765 -32.57 -0.06 -24.66
C GLU A 765 -31.39 0.68 -24.02
N VAL A 766 -31.03 1.85 -24.55
CA VAL A 766 -29.97 2.71 -23.99
C VAL A 766 -30.39 3.26 -22.63
N ILE A 767 -31.60 3.81 -22.53
CA ILE A 767 -32.17 4.30 -21.27
C ILE A 767 -32.18 3.18 -20.22
N LYS A 768 -32.68 2.00 -20.60
CA LYS A 768 -32.75 0.85 -19.70
C LYS A 768 -31.35 0.43 -19.24
N TYR A 769 -30.39 0.33 -20.17
CA TYR A 769 -29.02 -0.07 -19.87
C TYR A 769 -28.37 0.90 -18.88
N LEU A 770 -28.48 2.21 -19.13
CA LEU A 770 -27.86 3.22 -18.27
C LEU A 770 -28.52 3.27 -16.89
N ASN A 771 -29.85 3.19 -16.79
CA ASN A 771 -30.51 3.14 -15.48
C ASN A 771 -30.10 1.92 -14.65
N GLU A 772 -30.08 0.73 -15.25
CA GLU A 772 -29.73 -0.51 -14.54
C GLU A 772 -28.25 -0.55 -14.13
N ASN A 773 -27.35 -0.05 -15.00
CA ASN A 773 -25.91 -0.14 -14.76
C ASN A 773 -25.36 1.04 -13.96
N SER A 774 -25.86 2.27 -14.14
CA SER A 774 -25.40 3.43 -13.37
C SER A 774 -25.80 3.32 -11.90
N ALA A 775 -27.02 2.89 -11.58
CA ALA A 775 -27.41 2.65 -10.18
C ALA A 775 -26.56 1.56 -9.52
N LYS A 776 -26.24 0.50 -10.26
CA LYS A 776 -25.35 -0.57 -9.79
C LYS A 776 -23.92 -0.05 -9.57
N GLN A 777 -23.37 0.68 -10.53
CA GLN A 777 -22.02 1.26 -10.44
C GLN A 777 -21.91 2.31 -9.32
N MET A 778 -22.95 3.12 -9.08
CA MET A 778 -23.00 4.04 -7.94
C MET A 778 -22.99 3.28 -6.61
N THR A 779 -23.78 2.21 -6.50
CA THR A 779 -23.80 1.37 -5.29
C THR A 779 -22.43 0.73 -5.04
N GLU A 780 -21.82 0.15 -6.08
CA GLU A 780 -20.47 -0.43 -6.01
C GLU A 780 -19.43 0.63 -5.61
N LEU A 781 -19.47 1.82 -6.20
CA LEU A 781 -18.57 2.92 -5.86
C LEU A 781 -18.69 3.33 -4.40
N LEU A 782 -19.91 3.51 -3.88
CA LEU A 782 -20.14 3.95 -2.50
C LEU A 782 -19.87 2.85 -1.48
N ASP A 783 -20.14 1.59 -1.80
CA ASP A 783 -19.86 0.46 -0.89
C ASP A 783 -18.35 0.19 -0.76
N GLU A 784 -17.55 0.52 -1.78
CA GLU A 784 -16.09 0.39 -1.70
C GLU A 784 -15.38 1.70 -1.25
N ASN A 785 -16.13 2.76 -0.95
CA ASN A 785 -15.63 4.04 -0.46
C ASN A 785 -16.57 4.59 0.62
N GLU A 786 -16.45 4.06 1.85
CA GLU A 786 -17.35 4.41 2.97
C GLU A 786 -17.25 5.90 3.32
N GLY A 787 -16.04 6.47 3.30
CA GLY A 787 -15.84 7.91 3.54
C GLY A 787 -16.57 8.79 2.52
N LEU A 788 -16.58 8.40 1.25
CA LEU A 788 -17.34 9.10 0.21
C LEU A 788 -18.86 8.98 0.41
N LYS A 789 -19.35 7.81 0.83
CA LYS A 789 -20.76 7.57 1.14
C LYS A 789 -21.24 8.43 2.31
N ASP A 790 -20.44 8.54 3.36
CA ASP A 790 -20.72 9.39 4.51
C ASP A 790 -20.70 10.88 4.13
N ALA A 791 -19.74 11.29 3.30
CA ALA A 791 -19.68 12.64 2.76
C ALA A 791 -20.92 12.98 1.91
N LEU A 792 -21.38 12.03 1.08
CA LEU A 792 -22.59 12.17 0.26
C LEU A 792 -23.85 12.35 1.11
N GLN A 793 -23.97 11.54 2.18
CA GLN A 793 -25.07 11.65 3.13
C GLN A 793 -25.04 12.99 3.87
N THR A 794 -23.84 13.43 4.28
CA THR A 794 -23.66 14.72 4.97
C THR A 794 -24.02 15.90 4.06
N THR A 795 -23.53 15.92 2.82
CA THR A 795 -23.93 16.95 1.84
C THR A 795 -25.43 16.94 1.59
N TYR A 796 -26.08 15.77 1.50
CA TYR A 796 -27.53 15.71 1.35
C TYR A 796 -28.28 16.32 2.55
N ASP A 797 -27.85 16.01 3.77
CA ASP A 797 -28.49 16.53 4.99
C ASP A 797 -28.22 18.04 5.20
N ASP A 798 -27.00 18.49 4.93
CA ASP A 798 -26.52 19.85 5.26
C ASP A 798 -26.62 20.87 4.12
N GLU A 799 -26.76 20.44 2.85
CA GLU A 799 -26.87 21.37 1.71
C GLU A 799 -28.20 21.20 0.96
N ILE A 800 -28.68 19.96 0.79
CA ILE A 800 -29.89 19.69 0.01
C ILE A 800 -31.14 19.86 0.86
N LYS A 801 -31.28 19.12 1.97
CA LYS A 801 -32.53 19.08 2.76
C LYS A 801 -32.93 20.40 3.39
N ASN A 802 -31.98 21.28 3.68
CA ASN A 802 -32.26 22.57 4.31
C ASN A 802 -32.44 23.70 3.29
N GLY A 803 -32.30 23.44 1.99
CA GLY A 803 -32.46 24.45 0.94
C GLY A 803 -31.23 25.33 0.68
N LYS A 804 -30.10 25.13 1.38
CA LYS A 804 -28.91 25.97 1.23
C LYS A 804 -28.31 25.90 -0.18
N SER A 805 -28.31 24.73 -0.81
CA SER A 805 -27.90 24.58 -2.20
C SER A 805 -28.82 25.35 -3.17
N LEU A 806 -30.13 25.38 -2.90
CA LEU A 806 -31.09 26.17 -3.69
C LEU A 806 -30.83 27.67 -3.55
N ASP A 807 -30.51 28.14 -2.35
CA ASP A 807 -30.19 29.55 -2.10
C ASP A 807 -28.91 29.98 -2.84
N SER A 808 -27.87 29.14 -2.83
CA SER A 808 -26.64 29.39 -3.58
C SER A 808 -26.88 29.43 -5.11
N LEU A 809 -27.72 28.53 -5.61
CA LEU A 809 -28.10 28.51 -7.03
C LEU A 809 -28.92 29.76 -7.39
N TRP A 810 -29.83 30.17 -6.52
CA TRP A 810 -30.57 31.41 -6.70
C TRP A 810 -29.63 32.62 -6.82
N ASP A 811 -28.68 32.79 -5.90
CA ASP A 811 -27.71 33.88 -5.95
C ASP A 811 -26.89 33.88 -7.25
N THR A 812 -26.54 32.69 -7.75
CA THR A 812 -25.80 32.51 -9.00
C THR A 812 -26.63 32.95 -10.21
N HIS A 813 -27.88 32.51 -10.30
CA HIS A 813 -28.78 32.78 -11.42
C HIS A 813 -29.47 34.15 -11.38
N THR A 814 -29.20 34.98 -10.37
CA THR A 814 -29.85 36.29 -10.21
C THR A 814 -28.89 37.49 -10.13
N LYS A 815 -27.57 37.24 -10.16
CA LYS A 815 -26.49 38.21 -9.91
C LYS A 815 -26.42 39.41 -10.87
N ASP A 816 -26.95 39.28 -12.09
CA ASP A 816 -26.85 40.30 -13.17
C ASP A 816 -28.17 41.02 -13.50
N GLY A 817 -29.16 40.98 -12.60
CA GLY A 817 -30.44 41.67 -12.78
C GLY A 817 -31.39 41.01 -13.79
N LYS A 818 -30.99 39.88 -14.37
CA LYS A 818 -31.86 38.90 -15.01
C LYS A 818 -32.12 37.82 -13.97
N THR A 819 -33.33 37.75 -13.43
CA THR A 819 -33.69 36.71 -12.47
C THR A 819 -34.16 35.48 -13.25
N ASP A 820 -33.36 34.41 -13.28
CA ASP A 820 -33.77 33.09 -13.82
C ASP A 820 -33.95 32.08 -12.68
N GLN A 821 -34.97 32.32 -11.86
CA GLN A 821 -35.31 31.46 -10.73
C GLN A 821 -35.74 30.04 -11.16
N GLN A 822 -36.24 29.89 -12.39
CA GLN A 822 -36.64 28.60 -12.95
C GLN A 822 -35.42 27.71 -13.17
N ALA A 823 -34.33 28.29 -13.69
CA ALA A 823 -33.05 27.60 -13.82
C ALA A 823 -32.49 27.16 -12.45
N ALA A 824 -32.49 28.05 -11.46
CA ALA A 824 -32.04 27.72 -10.10
C ALA A 824 -32.85 26.56 -9.49
N LEU A 825 -34.19 26.60 -9.59
CA LEU A 825 -35.06 25.57 -9.04
C LEU A 825 -34.91 24.22 -9.73
N ALA A 826 -34.69 24.23 -11.05
CA ALA A 826 -34.51 23.02 -11.84
C ALA A 826 -33.13 22.37 -11.60
N GLU A 827 -32.07 23.17 -11.53
CA GLU A 827 -30.72 22.69 -11.19
C GLU A 827 -30.69 22.09 -9.77
N PHE A 828 -31.36 22.75 -8.82
CA PHE A 828 -31.54 22.21 -7.47
C PHE A 828 -32.33 20.89 -7.48
N TYR A 829 -33.50 20.86 -8.13
CA TYR A 829 -34.34 19.66 -8.19
C TYR A 829 -33.58 18.47 -8.80
N THR A 830 -32.80 18.72 -9.85
CA THR A 830 -31.97 17.71 -10.52
C THR A 830 -30.91 17.19 -9.56
N SER A 831 -30.12 18.08 -8.97
CA SER A 831 -29.06 17.71 -8.01
C SER A 831 -29.63 16.93 -6.84
N ALA A 832 -30.70 17.44 -6.21
CA ALA A 832 -31.36 16.80 -5.08
C ALA A 832 -31.92 15.41 -5.42
N SER A 833 -32.45 15.23 -6.63
CA SER A 833 -32.94 13.94 -7.10
C SER A 833 -31.81 12.93 -7.30
N LEU A 834 -30.67 13.37 -7.84
CA LEU A 834 -29.48 12.51 -7.99
C LEU A 834 -28.90 12.08 -6.63
N TYR A 835 -28.86 12.98 -5.64
CA TYR A 835 -28.49 12.60 -4.27
C TYR A 835 -29.47 11.57 -3.69
N GLN A 836 -30.77 11.77 -3.88
CA GLN A 836 -31.77 10.80 -3.41
C GLN A 836 -31.58 9.43 -4.09
N GLU A 837 -31.30 9.40 -5.38
CA GLU A 837 -31.04 8.17 -6.12
C GLU A 837 -29.79 7.46 -5.62
N ALA A 838 -28.66 8.17 -5.52
CA ALA A 838 -27.38 7.63 -5.06
C ALA A 838 -27.47 7.08 -3.62
N LEU A 839 -28.24 7.73 -2.74
CA LEU A 839 -28.45 7.30 -1.36
C LEU A 839 -29.64 6.33 -1.19
N GLY A 840 -30.35 5.97 -2.26
CA GLY A 840 -31.52 5.09 -2.21
C GLY A 840 -32.74 5.67 -1.46
N ILE A 841 -32.80 6.99 -1.31
CA ILE A 841 -33.87 7.75 -0.65
C ILE A 841 -35.08 7.87 -1.60
N LYS A 842 -36.30 7.64 -1.09
CA LYS A 842 -37.51 7.57 -1.91
C LYS A 842 -38.45 8.76 -1.72
N GLY A 843 -38.77 9.44 -2.83
CA GLY A 843 -39.92 10.32 -2.98
C GLY A 843 -39.64 11.82 -2.79
N PRO A 844 -40.51 12.69 -3.33
CA PRO A 844 -40.22 14.12 -3.47
C PRO A 844 -40.36 14.95 -2.19
N ALA A 845 -40.85 14.37 -1.10
CA ALA A 845 -41.19 15.12 0.12
C ALA A 845 -40.00 15.88 0.71
N ALA A 846 -38.81 15.27 0.75
CA ALA A 846 -37.61 15.95 1.25
C ALA A 846 -37.16 17.11 0.35
N ILE A 847 -37.32 16.98 -0.96
CA ILE A 847 -37.03 18.08 -1.91
C ILE A 847 -38.04 19.22 -1.72
N GLN A 848 -39.31 18.88 -1.50
CA GLN A 848 -40.37 19.87 -1.22
C GLN A 848 -40.17 20.60 0.10
N GLU A 849 -39.75 19.87 1.14
CA GLU A 849 -39.37 20.43 2.44
C GLU A 849 -38.14 21.35 2.32
N ALA A 850 -37.14 20.97 1.50
CA ALA A 850 -35.97 21.79 1.23
C ALA A 850 -36.32 23.11 0.53
N VAL A 851 -37.15 23.06 -0.53
CA VAL A 851 -37.62 24.28 -1.21
C VAL A 851 -38.45 25.14 -0.27
N GLY A 852 -39.19 24.53 0.66
CA GLY A 852 -39.91 25.24 1.72
C GLY A 852 -39.01 25.87 2.79
N SER A 853 -37.77 25.38 2.93
CA SER A 853 -36.77 25.84 3.91
C SER A 853 -35.80 26.89 3.35
N SER A 854 -35.70 27.00 2.02
CA SER A 854 -34.95 28.04 1.31
C SER A 854 -35.39 29.45 1.69
N GLU A 855 -34.45 30.39 1.71
CA GLU A 855 -34.71 31.82 1.94
C GLU A 855 -35.65 32.42 0.86
N HIS A 856 -35.69 31.80 -0.33
CA HIS A 856 -36.50 32.19 -1.49
C HIS A 856 -37.82 31.42 -1.62
N ALA A 857 -38.20 30.63 -0.61
CA ALA A 857 -39.44 29.83 -0.65
C ALA A 857 -40.70 30.65 -0.96
N GLN A 858 -40.76 31.92 -0.53
CA GLN A 858 -41.89 32.79 -0.83
C GLN A 858 -41.84 33.33 -2.27
N ASP A 859 -40.67 33.59 -2.83
CA ASP A 859 -40.52 34.07 -4.20
C ASP A 859 -41.02 33.02 -5.21
N PHE A 860 -40.70 31.74 -4.98
CA PHE A 860 -41.22 30.63 -5.79
C PHE A 860 -42.75 30.49 -5.70
N LYS A 861 -43.31 30.66 -4.49
CA LYS A 861 -44.77 30.64 -4.29
C LYS A 861 -45.44 31.81 -5.04
N ASP A 862 -44.86 33.00 -4.94
CA ASP A 862 -45.36 34.20 -5.60
C ASP A 862 -45.31 34.06 -7.13
N PHE A 863 -44.23 33.51 -7.69
CA PHE A 863 -44.16 33.24 -9.13
C PHE A 863 -45.21 32.21 -9.57
N TYR A 864 -45.39 31.13 -8.82
CA TYR A 864 -46.40 30.13 -9.13
C TYR A 864 -47.81 30.73 -9.15
N GLU A 865 -48.15 31.54 -8.15
CA GLU A 865 -49.46 32.19 -8.05
C GLU A 865 -49.67 33.29 -9.09
N GLN A 866 -48.72 34.22 -9.20
CA GLN A 866 -48.88 35.46 -9.95
C GLN A 866 -48.54 35.31 -11.44
N SER A 867 -47.72 34.33 -11.81
CA SER A 867 -47.25 34.15 -13.19
C SER A 867 -47.78 32.86 -13.82
N LEU A 868 -47.59 31.71 -13.16
CA LEU A 868 -48.00 30.41 -13.73
C LEU A 868 -49.52 30.21 -13.65
N ALA A 869 -50.09 30.25 -12.44
CA ALA A 869 -51.52 30.04 -12.23
C ALA A 869 -52.39 31.12 -12.91
N SER A 870 -51.90 32.35 -13.02
CA SER A 870 -52.60 33.45 -13.71
C SER A 870 -52.63 33.31 -15.24
N GLY A 871 -51.74 32.49 -15.81
CA GLY A 871 -51.52 32.38 -17.26
C GLY A 871 -50.64 33.49 -17.85
N LYS A 872 -50.21 34.47 -17.04
CA LYS A 872 -49.34 35.58 -17.48
C LYS A 872 -48.03 35.09 -18.05
N ARG A 873 -47.45 34.03 -17.48
CA ARG A 873 -46.21 33.42 -17.96
C ARG A 873 -46.36 32.81 -19.36
N LEU A 874 -47.49 32.16 -19.65
CA LEU A 874 -47.76 31.62 -20.99
C LEU A 874 -47.91 32.75 -22.02
N GLU A 875 -48.58 33.83 -21.64
CA GLU A 875 -48.70 35.04 -22.48
C GLU A 875 -47.33 35.67 -22.76
N GLU A 876 -46.47 35.79 -21.75
CA GLU A 876 -45.08 36.29 -21.90
C GLU A 876 -44.24 35.40 -22.82
N LEU A 877 -44.31 34.07 -22.66
CA LEU A 877 -43.58 33.12 -23.51
C LEU A 877 -44.04 33.22 -24.96
N MET A 878 -45.33 33.48 -25.21
CA MET A 878 -45.86 33.66 -26.55
C MET A 878 -45.45 34.98 -27.23
N GLU A 879 -44.94 35.97 -26.50
CA GLU A 879 -44.47 37.23 -27.12
C GLU A 879 -43.25 37.01 -28.03
N THR A 880 -42.48 35.95 -27.78
CA THR A 880 -41.19 35.69 -28.43
C THR A 880 -41.07 34.29 -29.04
N ASN A 881 -42.09 33.44 -28.89
CA ASN A 881 -42.05 32.03 -29.32
C ASN A 881 -43.36 31.61 -30.00
N THR A 882 -43.30 30.52 -30.76
CA THR A 882 -44.51 29.89 -31.30
C THR A 882 -45.43 29.42 -30.18
N PHE A 883 -46.72 29.24 -30.47
CA PHE A 883 -47.67 28.77 -29.47
C PHE A 883 -47.27 27.42 -28.89
N GLU A 884 -46.77 26.55 -29.77
CA GLU A 884 -46.23 25.23 -29.47
C GLU A 884 -45.08 25.33 -28.45
N GLU A 885 -44.05 26.11 -28.76
CA GLU A 885 -42.87 26.32 -27.90
C GLU A 885 -43.24 26.96 -26.55
N ALA A 886 -44.13 27.95 -26.57
CA ALA A 886 -44.58 28.64 -25.36
C ALA A 886 -45.37 27.72 -24.44
N VAL A 887 -46.26 26.87 -24.98
CA VAL A 887 -47.01 25.87 -24.21
C VAL A 887 -46.09 24.79 -23.66
N GLY A 888 -45.11 24.33 -24.43
CA GLY A 888 -44.12 23.35 -23.97
C GLY A 888 -43.32 23.89 -22.78
N ALA A 889 -42.73 25.08 -22.91
CA ALA A 889 -41.97 25.73 -21.84
C ALA A 889 -42.85 26.01 -20.60
N PHE A 890 -44.06 26.54 -20.78
CA PHE A 890 -44.99 26.78 -19.68
C PHE A 890 -45.37 25.48 -18.94
N SER A 891 -45.69 24.42 -19.67
CA SER A 891 -46.10 23.15 -19.07
C SER A 891 -44.96 22.50 -18.27
N ALA A 892 -43.75 22.62 -18.79
CA ALA A 892 -42.53 22.18 -18.14
C ALA A 892 -42.27 22.97 -16.84
N GLU A 893 -42.40 24.30 -16.85
CA GLU A 893 -42.30 25.13 -15.64
C GLU A 893 -43.38 24.75 -14.61
N VAL A 894 -44.63 24.51 -15.04
CA VAL A 894 -45.68 24.06 -14.12
C VAL A 894 -45.38 22.69 -13.52
N ALA A 895 -44.82 21.75 -14.29
CA ALA A 895 -44.41 20.45 -13.80
C ALA A 895 -43.33 20.56 -12.72
N LEU A 896 -42.27 21.33 -13.00
CA LEU A 896 -41.16 21.58 -12.09
C LEU A 896 -41.67 22.16 -10.77
N TYR A 897 -42.48 23.22 -10.81
CA TYR A 897 -43.00 23.87 -9.61
C TYR A 897 -43.96 22.98 -8.82
N ASN A 898 -44.76 22.13 -9.48
CA ASN A 898 -45.61 21.17 -8.77
C ASN A 898 -44.80 20.01 -8.16
N ALA A 899 -43.62 19.70 -8.69
CA ALA A 899 -42.74 18.68 -8.14
C ALA A 899 -41.97 19.19 -6.90
N THR A 900 -41.62 20.48 -6.89
CA THR A 900 -40.76 21.11 -5.88
C THR A 900 -41.50 21.89 -4.80
N LEU A 901 -42.67 22.45 -5.07
CA LEU A 901 -43.45 23.18 -4.05
C LEU A 901 -44.39 22.26 -3.28
N ASP A 902 -44.79 22.74 -2.10
CA ASP A 902 -45.81 22.10 -1.27
C ASP A 902 -47.08 21.76 -2.10
N PRO A 903 -47.47 20.48 -2.20
CA PRO A 903 -48.65 20.05 -2.93
C PRO A 903 -49.96 20.69 -2.43
N GLU A 904 -50.06 21.05 -1.15
CA GLU A 904 -51.22 21.75 -0.59
C GLU A 904 -51.29 23.20 -1.04
N PHE A 905 -50.14 23.86 -1.20
CA PHE A 905 -50.07 25.22 -1.74
C PHE A 905 -50.46 25.24 -3.22
N THR A 906 -49.77 24.44 -4.05
CA THR A 906 -49.98 24.42 -5.50
C THR A 906 -51.39 23.97 -5.88
N GLY A 907 -52.00 23.07 -5.10
CA GLY A 907 -53.36 22.57 -5.33
C GLY A 907 -54.47 23.61 -5.19
N LYS A 908 -54.22 24.75 -4.53
CA LYS A 908 -55.18 25.86 -4.44
C LYS A 908 -55.46 26.49 -5.81
N PHE A 909 -54.52 26.35 -6.75
CA PHE A 909 -54.55 27.04 -8.03
C PHE A 909 -54.89 26.16 -9.23
N ASP A 910 -55.13 24.85 -9.04
CA ASP A 910 -55.37 23.90 -10.15
C ASP A 910 -56.47 24.32 -11.11
N LYS A 911 -57.58 24.82 -10.54
CA LYS A 911 -58.70 25.29 -11.33
C LYS A 911 -58.32 26.54 -12.12
N GLN A 912 -57.66 27.49 -11.47
CA GLN A 912 -57.22 28.75 -12.08
C GLN A 912 -56.22 28.49 -13.21
N LEU A 913 -55.27 27.58 -13.00
CA LEU A 913 -54.25 27.21 -13.98
C LEU A 913 -54.88 26.53 -15.21
N ASN A 914 -55.81 25.58 -15.00
CA ASN A 914 -56.55 24.95 -16.10
C ASN A 914 -57.45 25.94 -16.86
N ASP A 915 -58.17 26.81 -16.16
CA ASP A 915 -59.09 27.78 -16.77
C ASP A 915 -58.30 28.81 -17.60
N ASN A 916 -57.15 29.30 -17.10
CA ASN A 916 -56.31 30.27 -17.80
C ASN A 916 -55.54 29.65 -18.97
N PHE A 917 -55.01 28.43 -18.82
CA PHE A 917 -54.40 27.68 -19.93
C PHE A 917 -55.40 27.49 -21.08
N ASN A 918 -56.64 27.07 -20.76
CA ASN A 918 -57.70 26.90 -21.74
C ASN A 918 -58.05 28.21 -22.47
N ARG A 919 -58.16 29.31 -21.71
CA ARG A 919 -58.41 30.63 -22.28
C ARG A 919 -57.34 31.00 -23.32
N VAL A 920 -56.07 30.94 -22.93
CA VAL A 920 -54.95 31.32 -23.80
C VAL A 920 -54.84 30.38 -25.01
N ALA A 921 -55.03 29.07 -24.83
CA ALA A 921 -55.01 28.09 -25.93
C ALA A 921 -56.14 28.33 -26.96
N GLN A 922 -57.37 28.58 -26.49
CA GLN A 922 -58.51 28.86 -27.37
C GLN A 922 -58.35 30.19 -28.13
N GLU A 923 -57.74 31.20 -27.51
CA GLU A 923 -57.55 32.52 -28.11
C GLU A 923 -56.48 32.56 -29.21
N ASN A 924 -55.54 31.61 -29.23
CA ASN A 924 -54.36 31.66 -30.11
C ASN A 924 -54.31 30.57 -31.21
N VAL A 925 -54.84 29.36 -30.97
CA VAL A 925 -54.84 28.27 -31.98
C VAL A 925 -55.62 28.64 -33.25
N LEU A 926 -56.66 29.48 -33.15
CA LEU A 926 -57.54 29.85 -34.26
C LEU A 926 -57.28 31.25 -34.85
N LYS A 927 -56.39 32.04 -34.23
CA LYS A 927 -56.30 33.49 -34.46
C LYS A 927 -55.80 33.86 -35.87
N ASP A 928 -54.87 33.07 -36.38
CA ASP A 928 -54.12 33.36 -37.62
C ASP A 928 -54.41 32.38 -38.77
N GLY A 929 -55.44 31.54 -38.66
CA GLY A 929 -55.87 30.69 -39.78
C GLY A 929 -56.66 31.50 -40.80
N THR A 930 -56.35 31.37 -42.10
CA THR A 930 -57.14 31.98 -43.18
C THR A 930 -57.92 30.94 -43.99
N PHE A 931 -58.95 31.37 -44.72
CA PHE A 931 -59.62 30.48 -45.67
C PHE A 931 -58.67 30.03 -46.80
N ASP A 932 -57.65 30.82 -47.13
CA ASP A 932 -56.62 30.45 -48.12
C ASP A 932 -55.79 29.24 -47.66
N ASP A 933 -55.58 29.08 -46.36
CA ASP A 933 -54.88 27.93 -45.77
C ASP A 933 -55.72 26.66 -45.88
N LEU A 934 -57.02 26.75 -45.59
CA LEU A 934 -57.95 25.63 -45.75
C LEU A 934 -58.06 25.15 -47.20
N LYS A 935 -58.09 26.08 -48.15
CA LYS A 935 -58.14 25.80 -49.59
C LYS A 935 -56.95 24.99 -50.07
N LYS A 936 -55.72 25.33 -49.65
CA LYS A 936 -54.52 24.57 -50.00
C LYS A 936 -54.59 23.10 -49.58
N THR A 937 -55.23 22.83 -48.44
CA THR A 937 -55.27 21.47 -47.85
C THR A 937 -56.44 20.64 -48.39
N PHE A 938 -57.64 21.22 -48.40
CA PHE A 938 -58.89 20.49 -48.67
C PHE A 938 -59.64 21.00 -49.91
N GLY A 939 -59.14 22.02 -50.60
CA GLY A 939 -59.68 22.45 -51.88
C GLY A 939 -59.15 21.60 -53.05
N ILE A 940 -59.94 21.48 -54.11
CA ILE A 940 -59.52 20.83 -55.37
C ILE A 940 -58.35 21.65 -55.95
N ASP A 941 -57.17 21.03 -56.07
CA ASP A 941 -55.92 21.68 -56.52
C ASP A 941 -55.56 22.97 -55.74
N GLY A 942 -55.99 23.09 -54.48
CA GLY A 942 -55.78 24.31 -53.69
C GLY A 942 -56.77 25.45 -53.97
N GLY A 943 -57.83 25.20 -54.73
CA GLY A 943 -58.85 26.17 -55.15
C GLY A 943 -60.02 26.37 -54.17
N ASP A 944 -60.99 27.21 -54.56
CA ASP A 944 -62.13 27.60 -53.72
C ASP A 944 -63.21 26.51 -53.56
N GLU A 945 -63.16 25.44 -54.37
CA GLU A 945 -64.08 24.30 -54.32
C GLU A 945 -63.53 23.21 -53.39
N LEU A 946 -64.35 22.71 -52.45
CA LEU A 946 -63.99 21.65 -51.50
C LEU A 946 -63.77 20.31 -52.24
N ASP A 947 -62.65 19.64 -51.99
CA ASP A 947 -62.42 18.26 -52.41
C ASP A 947 -63.15 17.31 -51.45
N GLU A 948 -64.45 17.15 -51.72
CA GLU A 948 -65.35 16.36 -50.89
C GLU A 948 -64.98 14.88 -50.84
N ALA A 949 -64.35 14.34 -51.90
CA ALA A 949 -63.92 12.95 -51.95
C ALA A 949 -62.73 12.72 -51.01
N LYS A 950 -61.74 13.63 -51.03
CA LYS A 950 -60.59 13.61 -50.13
C LYS A 950 -61.03 13.75 -48.67
N VAL A 951 -61.86 14.74 -48.36
CA VAL A 951 -62.37 14.97 -46.99
C VAL A 951 -63.20 13.79 -46.50
N LYS A 952 -64.06 13.22 -47.35
CA LYS A 952 -64.86 12.05 -47.01
C LYS A 952 -63.99 10.83 -46.70
N SER A 953 -62.98 10.56 -47.54
CA SER A 953 -62.05 9.43 -47.33
C SER A 953 -61.35 9.52 -45.98
N VAL A 954 -60.90 10.72 -45.62
CA VAL A 954 -60.22 10.97 -44.34
C VAL A 954 -61.16 10.71 -43.17
N ILE A 955 -62.39 11.21 -43.22
CA ILE A 955 -63.38 10.99 -42.16
C ILE A 955 -63.80 9.52 -42.07
N GLU A 956 -63.96 8.82 -43.20
CA GLU A 956 -64.28 7.40 -43.23
C GLU A 956 -63.17 6.54 -42.62
N GLU A 957 -61.91 6.90 -42.86
CA GLU A 957 -60.76 6.22 -42.28
C GLU A 957 -60.66 6.46 -40.77
N ILE A 958 -60.96 7.67 -40.29
CA ILE A 958 -61.05 7.99 -38.85
C ILE A 958 -62.23 7.25 -38.20
N ILE A 959 -63.40 7.20 -38.82
CA ILE A 959 -64.55 6.44 -38.29
C ILE A 959 -64.21 4.93 -38.24
N LYS A 960 -63.41 4.44 -39.17
CA LYS A 960 -63.01 3.03 -39.20
C LYS A 960 -61.99 2.69 -38.11
N ASN A 961 -61.04 3.59 -37.85
CA ASN A 961 -59.93 3.36 -36.94
C ASN A 961 -60.22 3.82 -35.50
N ASP A 962 -60.92 4.96 -35.34
CA ASP A 962 -61.18 5.65 -34.07
C ASP A 962 -62.65 6.20 -33.98
N PRO A 963 -63.69 5.35 -34.18
CA PRO A 963 -65.11 5.76 -34.24
C PRO A 963 -65.62 6.49 -32.98
N GLU A 964 -64.97 6.29 -31.84
CA GLU A 964 -65.30 6.88 -30.55
C GLU A 964 -65.00 8.38 -30.47
N LEU A 965 -64.04 8.89 -31.26
CA LEU A 965 -63.71 10.32 -31.30
C LEU A 965 -64.85 11.16 -31.91
N LEU A 966 -65.69 10.47 -32.69
CA LEU A 966 -66.82 11.03 -33.40
C LEU A 966 -68.14 10.45 -32.87
N ALA A 967 -68.11 9.83 -31.69
CA ALA A 967 -69.30 9.30 -31.04
C ALA A 967 -70.11 10.40 -30.36
N ASN A 968 -71.43 10.25 -30.40
CA ASN A 968 -72.33 11.11 -29.68
C ASN A 968 -72.49 10.60 -28.24
N PRO A 969 -72.98 11.42 -27.29
CA PRO A 969 -73.21 10.97 -25.91
C PRO A 969 -74.26 9.85 -25.76
N ASP A 970 -75.03 9.57 -26.81
CA ASP A 970 -75.94 8.43 -26.92
C ASP A 970 -75.27 7.16 -27.47
N GLY A 971 -73.99 7.27 -27.87
CA GLY A 971 -73.11 6.24 -28.39
C GLY A 971 -73.31 5.88 -29.86
N THR A 972 -74.07 6.68 -30.61
CA THR A 972 -74.07 6.61 -32.08
C THR A 972 -72.84 7.33 -32.62
N THR A 973 -72.11 6.72 -33.57
CA THR A 973 -70.98 7.38 -34.25
C THR A 973 -71.50 8.25 -35.38
N ALA A 974 -71.03 9.49 -35.46
CA ALA A 974 -71.31 10.38 -36.56
C ALA A 974 -70.82 9.77 -37.88
N THR A 975 -71.68 9.72 -38.90
CA THR A 975 -71.32 9.20 -40.22
C THR A 975 -70.48 10.21 -40.99
N ALA A 976 -69.66 9.73 -41.92
CA ALA A 976 -68.84 10.60 -42.78
C ALA A 976 -69.71 11.60 -43.57
N ASP A 977 -70.90 11.18 -44.02
CA ASP A 977 -71.84 12.07 -44.72
C ASP A 977 -72.40 13.18 -43.82
N GLN A 978 -72.64 12.91 -42.53
CA GLN A 978 -73.11 13.93 -41.58
C GLN A 978 -72.02 14.98 -41.31
N ILE A 979 -70.78 14.55 -41.13
CA ILE A 979 -69.63 15.44 -40.89
C ILE A 979 -69.31 16.23 -42.16
N LEU A 980 -69.26 15.57 -43.32
CA LEU A 980 -69.02 16.20 -44.61
C LEU A 980 -70.10 17.22 -44.97
N ALA A 981 -71.38 16.95 -44.67
CA ALA A 981 -72.46 17.92 -44.87
C ALA A 981 -72.26 19.18 -44.01
N GLY A 982 -71.79 19.02 -42.77
CA GLY A 982 -71.41 20.14 -41.90
C GLY A 982 -70.22 20.93 -42.47
N ILE A 983 -69.17 20.24 -42.91
CA ILE A 983 -67.97 20.86 -43.52
C ILE A 983 -68.35 21.63 -44.78
N ARG A 984 -69.16 21.05 -45.68
CA ARG A 984 -69.67 21.73 -46.89
C ARG A 984 -70.39 23.03 -46.52
N GLY A 985 -71.30 22.97 -45.55
CA GLY A 985 -72.06 24.13 -45.10
C GLY A 985 -71.17 25.24 -44.52
N SER A 986 -70.15 24.87 -43.74
CA SER A 986 -69.16 25.80 -43.18
C SER A 986 -68.19 26.35 -44.23
N TRP A 987 -67.77 25.52 -45.18
CA TRP A 987 -66.90 25.89 -46.30
C TRP A 987 -67.57 26.90 -47.22
N ASP A 988 -68.87 26.75 -47.49
CA ASP A 988 -69.65 27.71 -48.28
C ASP A 988 -69.81 29.07 -47.60
N VAL A 989 -69.90 29.10 -46.27
CA VAL A 989 -69.93 30.34 -45.49
C VAL A 989 -68.57 31.05 -45.57
N LEU A 990 -67.47 30.30 -45.39
CA LEU A 990 -66.10 30.81 -45.51
C LEU A 990 -65.80 31.35 -46.92
N ARG A 991 -66.27 30.65 -47.96
CA ARG A 991 -66.19 31.08 -49.35
C ARG A 991 -66.95 32.39 -49.63
N GLN A 992 -67.97 32.71 -48.83
CA GLN A 992 -68.86 33.85 -49.02
C GLN A 992 -68.56 35.07 -48.12
N GLY A 993 -67.75 34.95 -47.06
CA GLY A 993 -67.45 36.07 -46.16
C GLY A 993 -66.38 35.83 -45.09
N THR A 994 -65.51 36.83 -44.91
CA THR A 994 -64.33 36.97 -44.00
C THR A 994 -63.04 36.25 -44.41
N LYS A 995 -61.89 36.94 -44.28
CA LYS A 995 -60.55 36.42 -44.64
C LYS A 995 -59.87 35.66 -43.49
N SER A 996 -60.37 35.81 -42.26
CA SER A 996 -59.80 35.24 -41.03
C SER A 996 -60.78 34.30 -40.35
N LEU A 997 -60.31 33.10 -39.99
CA LEU A 997 -61.09 32.10 -39.25
C LEU A 997 -61.43 32.54 -37.82
N SER A 998 -60.67 33.49 -37.24
CA SER A 998 -60.84 33.97 -35.87
C SER A 998 -62.02 34.92 -35.67
N GLU A 999 -62.53 35.52 -36.74
CA GLU A 999 -63.70 36.41 -36.71
C GLU A 999 -65.03 35.64 -36.65
N LEU A 1000 -65.00 34.30 -36.80
CA LEU A 1000 -66.17 33.42 -36.87
C LEU A 1000 -66.63 32.84 -35.51
N LYS A 1001 -66.31 33.50 -34.39
CA LYS A 1001 -66.61 33.06 -33.00
C LYS A 1001 -67.86 32.19 -32.90
N SER A 1002 -67.74 30.92 -32.49
CA SER A 1002 -68.83 29.95 -32.25
C SER A 1002 -69.89 29.75 -33.37
N ASP A 1003 -69.75 30.44 -34.50
CA ASP A 1003 -70.73 30.55 -35.60
C ASP A 1003 -70.18 30.03 -36.93
N TRP A 1004 -69.01 29.36 -36.91
CA TRP A 1004 -68.47 28.61 -38.05
C TRP A 1004 -69.38 27.47 -38.53
N LEU A 1005 -70.42 27.11 -37.76
CA LEU A 1005 -71.45 26.15 -38.13
C LEU A 1005 -72.66 26.89 -38.69
N ASN A 1006 -73.08 26.53 -39.89
CA ASN A 1006 -74.34 27.00 -40.48
C ASN A 1006 -75.49 26.86 -39.44
N PRO A 1007 -76.35 27.87 -39.23
CA PRO A 1007 -77.46 27.82 -38.28
C PRO A 1007 -78.44 26.64 -38.51
N ASP A 1008 -78.50 26.06 -39.72
CA ASP A 1008 -79.27 24.84 -39.99
C ASP A 1008 -78.57 23.56 -39.50
N VAL A 1009 -77.25 23.57 -39.32
CA VAL A 1009 -76.44 22.47 -38.74
C VAL A 1009 -76.49 22.50 -37.19
N LYS A 1010 -76.60 23.69 -36.58
CA LYS A 1010 -76.81 23.87 -35.12
C LYS A 1010 -78.06 23.14 -34.58
N LYS A 1011 -79.05 22.85 -35.44
CA LYS A 1011 -80.29 22.13 -35.07
C LYS A 1011 -80.19 20.60 -35.20
N LEU A 1012 -79.09 20.09 -35.75
CA LEU A 1012 -78.84 18.67 -36.02
C LEU A 1012 -77.61 18.11 -35.28
N SER A 1013 -76.83 18.93 -34.55
CA SER A 1013 -75.47 18.56 -34.18
C SER A 1013 -75.35 17.89 -32.81
N ASP A 1014 -75.20 16.57 -32.80
CA ASP A 1014 -74.64 15.85 -31.67
C ASP A 1014 -73.11 16.10 -31.56
N LYS A 1015 -72.52 15.95 -30.36
CA LYS A 1015 -71.12 16.34 -30.06
C LYS A 1015 -70.08 15.69 -30.98
N GLY A 1016 -70.28 14.43 -31.40
CA GLY A 1016 -69.36 13.72 -32.30
C GLY A 1016 -69.30 14.32 -33.71
N VAL A 1017 -70.42 14.88 -34.20
CA VAL A 1017 -70.45 15.64 -35.46
C VAL A 1017 -69.66 16.93 -35.31
N LEU A 1018 -69.84 17.64 -34.19
CA LEU A 1018 -69.13 18.90 -33.93
C LEU A 1018 -67.62 18.70 -33.83
N HIS A 1019 -67.16 17.68 -33.10
CA HIS A 1019 -65.74 17.32 -32.98
C HIS A 1019 -65.12 16.95 -34.34
N GLY A 1020 -65.87 16.24 -35.18
CA GLY A 1020 -65.42 15.89 -36.54
C GLY A 1020 -65.25 17.12 -37.42
N ILE A 1021 -66.23 18.03 -37.44
CA ILE A 1021 -66.15 19.22 -38.28
C ILE A 1021 -65.04 20.15 -37.75
N SER A 1022 -64.93 20.36 -36.43
CA SER A 1022 -63.92 21.26 -35.84
C SER A 1022 -62.51 20.69 -35.98
N GLY A 1023 -62.37 19.38 -35.80
CA GLY A 1023 -61.11 18.68 -35.97
C GLY A 1023 -60.61 18.70 -37.42
N VAL A 1024 -61.49 18.56 -38.42
CA VAL A 1024 -61.10 18.71 -39.83
C VAL A 1024 -60.65 20.14 -40.14
N PHE A 1025 -61.36 21.17 -39.68
CA PHE A 1025 -60.91 22.56 -39.90
C PHE A 1025 -59.61 22.88 -39.17
N MET A 1026 -59.44 22.42 -37.93
CA MET A 1026 -58.20 22.57 -37.16
C MET A 1026 -57.05 21.84 -37.84
N ALA A 1027 -57.29 20.65 -38.38
CA ALA A 1027 -56.31 19.92 -39.18
C ALA A 1027 -55.93 20.67 -40.45
N GLY A 1028 -56.90 21.30 -41.12
CA GLY A 1028 -56.65 22.09 -42.33
C GLY A 1028 -55.74 23.28 -42.10
N VAL A 1029 -55.94 23.99 -40.98
CA VAL A 1029 -55.08 25.10 -40.55
C VAL A 1029 -53.71 24.59 -40.13
N THR A 1030 -53.65 23.48 -39.37
CA THR A 1030 -52.40 22.85 -38.91
C THR A 1030 -51.54 22.38 -40.10
N ILE A 1031 -52.16 21.67 -41.04
CA ILE A 1031 -51.53 21.19 -42.28
C ILE A 1031 -50.99 22.35 -43.10
N ALA A 1032 -51.79 23.38 -43.32
CA ALA A 1032 -51.40 24.50 -44.18
C ALA A 1032 -50.24 25.33 -43.61
N LYS A 1033 -50.13 25.41 -42.28
CA LYS A 1033 -49.00 26.05 -41.59
C LYS A 1033 -47.74 25.18 -41.61
N GLY A 1034 -47.87 23.86 -41.50
CA GLY A 1034 -46.75 22.92 -41.61
C GLY A 1034 -46.28 22.64 -43.06
N ALA A 1035 -47.12 22.84 -44.07
CA ALA A 1035 -46.83 22.52 -45.47
C ALA A 1035 -46.05 23.60 -46.25
N GLN A 1036 -45.58 24.68 -45.61
CA GLN A 1036 -44.72 25.68 -46.29
C GLN A 1036 -43.30 25.18 -46.59
N SER A 1037 -42.96 23.95 -46.20
CA SER A 1037 -41.62 23.36 -46.25
C SER A 1037 -41.42 22.19 -47.24
N GLY A 1038 -42.27 22.08 -48.26
CA GLY A 1038 -41.86 21.47 -49.54
C GLY A 1038 -42.07 19.96 -49.76
N GLY A 1039 -42.82 19.23 -48.92
CA GLY A 1039 -43.16 17.81 -49.14
C GLY A 1039 -44.65 17.53 -49.38
N ASN A 1040 -45.01 16.61 -50.29
CA ASN A 1040 -46.40 16.14 -50.47
C ASN A 1040 -46.83 15.24 -49.30
N LEU A 1041 -47.93 15.59 -48.62
CA LEU A 1041 -48.50 14.78 -47.55
C LEU A 1041 -49.12 13.47 -48.09
N THR A 1042 -48.88 12.36 -47.40
CA THR A 1042 -49.57 11.08 -47.69
C THR A 1042 -51.01 11.11 -47.17
N GLU A 1043 -51.89 10.27 -47.71
CA GLU A 1043 -53.28 10.13 -47.21
C GLU A 1043 -53.31 9.73 -45.74
N ARG A 1044 -52.39 8.87 -45.31
CA ARG A 1044 -52.21 8.46 -43.92
C ARG A 1044 -51.81 9.63 -43.02
N ASN A 1045 -50.89 10.48 -43.46
CA ASN A 1045 -50.52 11.68 -42.72
C ASN A 1045 -51.74 12.58 -42.51
N LEU A 1046 -52.59 12.75 -43.54
CA LEU A 1046 -53.79 13.58 -43.45
C LEU A 1046 -54.81 13.04 -42.43
N VAL A 1047 -54.96 11.71 -42.36
CA VAL A 1047 -55.80 11.02 -41.38
C VAL A 1047 -55.25 11.17 -39.96
N ASP A 1048 -53.94 10.97 -39.77
CA ASP A 1048 -53.30 11.06 -38.45
C ASP A 1048 -53.37 12.49 -37.87
N ILE A 1049 -53.12 13.52 -38.70
CA ILE A 1049 -53.25 14.94 -38.29
C ILE A 1049 -54.69 15.30 -37.95
N THR A 1050 -55.64 14.79 -38.74
CA THR A 1050 -57.06 15.05 -38.54
C THR A 1050 -57.55 14.37 -37.26
N THR A 1051 -57.10 13.16 -36.99
CA THR A 1051 -57.37 12.43 -35.73
C THR A 1051 -56.82 13.20 -34.53
N GLY A 1052 -55.56 13.64 -34.59
CA GLY A 1052 -54.95 14.50 -33.56
C GLY A 1052 -55.70 15.81 -33.35
N SER A 1053 -56.17 16.44 -34.43
CA SER A 1053 -56.91 17.71 -34.36
C SER A 1053 -58.32 17.54 -33.77
N ILE A 1054 -58.98 16.41 -34.04
CA ILE A 1054 -60.26 16.05 -33.40
C ILE A 1054 -60.06 15.84 -31.90
N LEU A 1055 -58.98 15.15 -31.50
CA LEU A 1055 -58.62 14.96 -30.08
C LEU A 1055 -58.35 16.30 -29.40
N THR A 1056 -57.53 17.17 -30.00
CA THR A 1056 -57.26 18.52 -29.49
C THR A 1056 -58.54 19.32 -29.34
N SER A 1057 -59.38 19.35 -30.37
CA SER A 1057 -60.67 20.04 -30.31
C SER A 1057 -61.59 19.45 -29.24
N THR A 1058 -61.59 18.13 -29.05
CA THR A 1058 -62.41 17.45 -28.03
C THR A 1058 -61.92 17.78 -26.62
N LEU A 1059 -60.61 17.76 -26.39
CA LEU A 1059 -59.99 18.13 -25.11
C LEU A 1059 -60.26 19.60 -24.76
N LEU A 1060 -60.17 20.50 -25.74
CA LEU A 1060 -60.46 21.93 -25.56
C LEU A 1060 -61.96 22.22 -25.35
N THR A 1061 -62.86 21.41 -25.93
CA THR A 1061 -64.32 21.61 -25.85
C THR A 1061 -64.92 20.98 -24.60
N GLU A 1062 -64.43 19.81 -24.19
CA GLU A 1062 -64.93 19.08 -23.01
C GLU A 1062 -64.27 19.54 -21.70
N GLY A 1063 -63.17 20.31 -21.75
CA GLY A 1063 -62.52 20.87 -20.55
C GLY A 1063 -61.43 19.97 -19.94
N GLY A 1064 -60.63 19.32 -20.79
CA GLY A 1064 -59.44 18.54 -20.41
C GLY A 1064 -59.63 17.02 -20.36
N VAL A 1065 -58.54 16.30 -20.08
CA VAL A 1065 -58.44 14.82 -20.14
C VAL A 1065 -59.45 14.11 -19.23
N LYS A 1066 -59.77 14.70 -18.07
CA LYS A 1066 -60.76 14.13 -17.13
C LYS A 1066 -62.17 14.13 -17.71
N ALA A 1067 -62.60 15.24 -18.33
CA ALA A 1067 -63.91 15.32 -18.94
C ALA A 1067 -64.01 14.45 -20.20
N TYR A 1068 -62.90 14.30 -20.93
CA TYR A 1068 -62.79 13.36 -22.03
C TYR A 1068 -62.85 11.89 -21.58
N LYS A 1069 -62.18 11.56 -20.46
CA LYS A 1069 -62.31 10.26 -19.77
C LYS A 1069 -63.76 10.01 -19.34
N ASP A 1070 -64.43 11.01 -18.78
CA ASP A 1070 -65.84 10.90 -18.38
C ASP A 1070 -66.77 10.75 -19.59
N TYR A 1071 -66.47 11.41 -20.70
CA TYR A 1071 -67.16 11.24 -21.98
C TYR A 1071 -66.97 9.83 -22.54
N LEU A 1072 -65.75 9.30 -22.60
CA LEU A 1072 -65.47 7.94 -23.03
C LEU A 1072 -66.09 6.89 -22.11
N LYS A 1073 -66.03 7.09 -20.78
CA LYS A 1073 -66.74 6.26 -19.80
C LYS A 1073 -68.25 6.28 -20.07
N THR A 1074 -68.84 7.45 -20.33
CA THR A 1074 -70.27 7.58 -20.65
C THR A 1074 -70.66 6.82 -21.92
N VAL A 1075 -69.81 6.86 -22.96
CA VAL A 1075 -70.01 6.12 -24.23
C VAL A 1075 -69.88 4.60 -23.99
N VAL A 1076 -68.86 4.18 -23.22
CA VAL A 1076 -68.57 2.80 -22.84
C VAL A 1076 -69.68 2.19 -21.97
N GLU A 1077 -70.19 2.92 -20.98
CA GLU A 1077 -71.25 2.48 -20.09
C GLU A 1077 -72.56 2.21 -20.83
N LYS A 1078 -72.85 2.99 -21.89
CA LYS A 1078 -74.07 2.84 -22.70
C LYS A 1078 -73.95 1.76 -23.77
N HIS A 1079 -72.74 1.37 -24.16
CA HIS A 1079 -72.48 0.35 -25.19
C HIS A 1079 -71.35 -0.62 -24.77
N PRO A 1080 -71.57 -1.44 -23.74
CA PRO A 1080 -70.54 -2.33 -23.18
C PRO A 1080 -70.07 -3.42 -24.14
N ASP A 1081 -70.86 -3.74 -25.18
CA ASP A 1081 -70.56 -4.78 -26.17
C ASP A 1081 -69.77 -4.27 -27.40
N SER A 1082 -69.56 -2.96 -27.51
CA SER A 1082 -68.67 -2.36 -28.51
C SER A 1082 -67.22 -2.83 -28.31
N SER A 1083 -66.39 -2.70 -29.35
CA SER A 1083 -64.95 -3.03 -29.30
C SER A 1083 -64.24 -2.33 -28.12
N ILE A 1084 -64.63 -1.09 -27.83
CA ILE A 1084 -64.13 -0.29 -26.70
C ILE A 1084 -64.83 -0.62 -25.38
N GLY A 1085 -66.14 -0.89 -25.36
CA GLY A 1085 -66.84 -1.35 -24.15
C GLY A 1085 -66.22 -2.63 -23.56
N LYS A 1086 -65.74 -3.52 -24.43
CA LYS A 1086 -65.02 -4.75 -24.07
C LYS A 1086 -63.59 -4.51 -23.57
N THR A 1087 -62.94 -3.44 -24.03
CA THR A 1087 -61.51 -3.16 -23.78
C THR A 1087 -61.32 -2.20 -22.59
N ILE A 1088 -62.18 -1.19 -22.48
CA ILE A 1088 -62.10 -0.07 -21.53
C ILE A 1088 -63.09 -0.24 -20.37
N GLY A 1089 -64.29 -0.80 -20.60
CA GLY A 1089 -65.38 -0.87 -19.62
C GLY A 1089 -65.14 -1.72 -18.37
N LYS A 1090 -63.95 -2.34 -18.24
CA LYS A 1090 -63.52 -3.12 -17.08
C LYS A 1090 -62.15 -2.71 -16.51
N MET A 1091 -61.54 -1.63 -17.01
CA MET A 1091 -60.24 -1.13 -16.53
C MET A 1091 -60.36 -0.38 -15.20
N SER A 1092 -59.34 -0.53 -14.34
CA SER A 1092 -59.12 0.40 -13.25
C SER A 1092 -58.63 1.75 -13.78
N ASP A 1093 -58.82 2.82 -13.01
CA ASP A 1093 -58.36 4.16 -13.39
C ASP A 1093 -56.85 4.19 -13.74
N ALA A 1094 -56.03 3.40 -13.05
CA ALA A 1094 -54.61 3.23 -13.35
C ALA A 1094 -54.33 2.59 -14.72
N LYS A 1095 -55.12 1.57 -15.13
CA LYS A 1095 -54.96 0.94 -16.45
C LYS A 1095 -55.48 1.81 -17.59
N PHE A 1096 -56.51 2.61 -17.34
CA PHE A 1096 -57.01 3.59 -18.30
C PHE A 1096 -55.97 4.71 -18.54
N ASN A 1097 -55.34 5.17 -17.46
CA ASN A 1097 -54.26 6.16 -17.54
C ASN A 1097 -53.00 5.55 -18.18
N ASP A 1098 -52.67 4.27 -17.94
CA ASP A 1098 -51.61 3.54 -18.66
C ASP A 1098 -51.91 3.42 -20.16
N TYR A 1099 -53.16 3.13 -20.54
CA TYR A 1099 -53.61 3.08 -21.94
C TYR A 1099 -53.43 4.44 -22.65
N LEU A 1100 -53.91 5.53 -22.03
CA LEU A 1100 -53.69 6.89 -22.54
C LEU A 1100 -52.20 7.23 -22.62
N SER A 1101 -51.41 6.84 -21.60
CA SER A 1101 -49.97 7.11 -21.55
C SER A 1101 -49.18 6.36 -22.64
N LYS A 1102 -49.59 5.12 -22.97
CA LYS A 1102 -49.01 4.33 -24.07
C LYS A 1102 -49.39 4.87 -25.44
N TRP A 1103 -50.55 5.51 -25.53
CA TRP A 1103 -51.01 6.18 -26.74
C TRP A 1103 -50.27 7.52 -26.95
N THR A 1104 -50.00 8.27 -25.88
CA THR A 1104 -49.10 9.45 -25.91
C THR A 1104 -47.62 9.12 -26.09
N ARG A 1105 -47.22 7.84 -25.90
CA ARG A 1105 -45.84 7.33 -26.08
C ARG A 1105 -45.66 6.47 -27.36
N GLY A 1106 -46.70 6.30 -28.19
CA GLY A 1106 -46.76 5.25 -29.21
C GLY A 1106 -46.03 5.56 -30.54
N GLU A 1107 -44.93 4.85 -30.78
CA GLU A 1107 -43.88 5.08 -31.79
C GLU A 1107 -44.17 4.74 -33.27
N ASN A 1108 -45.42 4.52 -33.72
CA ASN A 1108 -45.70 4.15 -35.13
C ASN A 1108 -46.87 4.88 -35.82
N ALA A 1109 -47.47 5.89 -35.18
CA ALA A 1109 -48.56 6.68 -35.78
C ALA A 1109 -48.23 8.19 -35.91
N ALA A 1110 -47.01 8.62 -35.55
CA ALA A 1110 -46.69 10.04 -35.40
C ALA A 1110 -45.35 10.47 -36.02
N LYS A 1111 -44.75 9.69 -36.93
CA LYS A 1111 -43.47 10.04 -37.58
C LYS A 1111 -43.61 11.12 -38.67
N GLY A 1112 -44.37 12.19 -38.45
CA GLY A 1112 -44.21 13.34 -39.37
C GLY A 1112 -45.13 14.56 -39.29
N VAL A 1113 -46.29 14.58 -38.62
CA VAL A 1113 -47.18 15.76 -38.79
C VAL A 1113 -48.11 16.13 -37.60
N GLY A 1114 -47.90 15.62 -36.38
CA GLY A 1114 -48.87 15.71 -35.26
C GLY A 1114 -48.61 16.73 -34.12
N GLY A 1115 -47.72 17.73 -34.29
CA GLY A 1115 -47.12 18.52 -33.19
C GLY A 1115 -48.10 19.14 -32.16
N LEU A 1116 -49.19 19.77 -32.59
CA LEU A 1116 -50.14 20.45 -31.70
C LEU A 1116 -50.92 19.53 -30.76
N ALA A 1117 -51.27 18.31 -31.21
CA ALA A 1117 -52.04 17.37 -30.41
C ALA A 1117 -51.19 16.72 -29.31
N GLY A 1118 -49.92 16.43 -29.61
CA GLY A 1118 -48.95 15.92 -28.64
C GLY A 1118 -48.65 16.93 -27.54
N ILE A 1119 -48.49 18.21 -27.90
CA ILE A 1119 -48.22 19.30 -26.96
C ILE A 1119 -49.41 19.53 -26.00
N VAL A 1120 -50.64 19.61 -26.53
CA VAL A 1120 -51.83 19.82 -25.70
C VAL A 1120 -52.13 18.60 -24.82
N ALA A 1121 -52.02 17.37 -25.35
CA ALA A 1121 -52.21 16.17 -24.55
C ALA A 1121 -51.12 15.98 -23.48
N GLY A 1122 -49.87 16.35 -23.80
CA GLY A 1122 -48.73 16.34 -22.86
C GLY A 1122 -48.91 17.31 -21.70
N ALA A 1123 -49.32 18.56 -21.98
CA ALA A 1123 -49.63 19.56 -20.96
C ALA A 1123 -50.73 19.09 -19.99
N TYR A 1124 -51.80 18.47 -20.51
CA TYR A 1124 -52.84 17.89 -19.66
C TYR A 1124 -52.41 16.64 -18.90
N GLY A 1125 -51.49 15.84 -19.44
CA GLY A 1125 -50.86 14.71 -18.75
C GLY A 1125 -50.08 15.15 -17.51
N ILE A 1126 -49.40 16.30 -17.59
CA ILE A 1126 -48.73 16.95 -16.44
C ILE A 1126 -49.78 17.31 -15.36
N PHE A 1127 -50.88 17.96 -15.73
CA PHE A 1127 -51.91 18.37 -14.76
C PHE A 1127 -52.63 17.18 -14.09
N ASP A 1128 -52.92 16.10 -14.83
CA ASP A 1128 -53.51 14.88 -14.26
C ASP A 1128 -52.51 14.07 -13.41
N GLY A 1129 -51.23 14.10 -13.79
CA GLY A 1129 -50.14 13.52 -13.00
C GLY A 1129 -50.01 14.18 -11.62
N VAL A 1130 -50.02 15.52 -11.58
CA VAL A 1130 -50.03 16.30 -10.32
C VAL A 1130 -51.23 15.94 -9.45
N GLN A 1131 -52.43 15.81 -10.03
CA GLN A 1131 -53.63 15.37 -9.32
C GLN A 1131 -53.52 13.94 -8.77
N SER A 1132 -52.83 13.06 -9.47
CA SER A 1132 -52.63 11.66 -9.07
C SER A 1132 -51.64 11.54 -7.91
N ILE A 1133 -50.56 12.33 -7.92
CA ILE A 1133 -49.62 12.45 -6.78
C ILE A 1133 -50.36 12.93 -5.53
N ARG A 1134 -51.20 13.97 -5.64
CA ARG A 1134 -52.00 14.49 -4.50
C ARG A 1134 -53.01 13.48 -3.94
N LYS A 1135 -53.47 12.53 -4.75
CA LYS A 1135 -54.41 11.46 -4.34
C LYS A 1135 -53.70 10.21 -3.80
N GLY A 1136 -52.37 10.25 -3.67
CA GLY A 1136 -51.58 9.16 -3.13
C GLY A 1136 -51.13 8.12 -4.15
N ASP A 1137 -51.46 8.28 -5.44
CA ASP A 1137 -50.94 7.44 -6.52
C ASP A 1137 -49.62 8.02 -7.05
N LYS A 1138 -48.56 7.81 -6.25
CA LYS A 1138 -47.22 8.39 -6.49
C LYS A 1138 -46.54 7.79 -7.73
N VAL A 1139 -46.82 6.52 -8.05
CA VAL A 1139 -46.20 5.81 -9.18
C VAL A 1139 -46.84 6.24 -10.49
N SER A 1140 -48.18 6.19 -10.61
CA SER A 1140 -48.85 6.65 -11.82
C SER A 1140 -48.72 8.16 -12.00
N GLY A 1141 -48.75 8.93 -10.91
CA GLY A 1141 -48.58 10.37 -10.93
C GLY A 1141 -47.19 10.82 -11.41
N GLY A 1142 -46.11 10.19 -10.92
CA GLY A 1142 -44.75 10.44 -11.44
C GLY A 1142 -44.61 10.04 -12.91
N ILE A 1143 -45.10 8.86 -13.27
CA ILE A 1143 -45.11 8.35 -14.66
C ILE A 1143 -45.91 9.26 -15.62
N SER A 1144 -47.00 9.89 -15.14
CA SER A 1144 -47.83 10.83 -15.92
C SER A 1144 -47.20 12.22 -16.05
N ILE A 1145 -46.50 12.71 -15.03
CA ILE A 1145 -45.72 13.95 -15.14
C ILE A 1145 -44.56 13.75 -16.13
N THR A 1146 -43.81 12.65 -15.99
CA THR A 1146 -42.71 12.29 -16.90
C THR A 1146 -43.20 12.01 -18.33
N ALA A 1147 -44.34 11.34 -18.51
CA ALA A 1147 -44.91 11.12 -19.85
C ALA A 1147 -45.53 12.38 -20.46
N GLY A 1148 -46.08 13.26 -19.63
CA GLY A 1148 -46.66 14.52 -20.07
C GLY A 1148 -45.59 15.53 -20.50
N SER A 1149 -44.47 15.60 -19.77
CA SER A 1149 -43.28 16.33 -20.21
C SER A 1149 -42.65 15.68 -21.45
N LEU A 1150 -42.54 14.35 -21.45
CA LEU A 1150 -42.38 13.43 -22.59
C LEU A 1150 -43.08 13.90 -23.89
N GLY A 1151 -44.41 13.88 -23.85
CA GLY A 1151 -45.27 14.15 -25.00
C GLY A 1151 -45.28 15.62 -25.43
N ALA A 1152 -45.08 16.55 -24.51
CA ALA A 1152 -44.91 17.97 -24.83
C ALA A 1152 -43.59 18.24 -25.56
N LEU A 1153 -42.50 17.61 -25.12
CA LEU A 1153 -41.17 17.70 -25.74
C LEU A 1153 -41.12 16.98 -27.11
N ALA A 1154 -41.69 15.78 -27.22
CA ALA A 1154 -41.78 15.05 -28.48
C ALA A 1154 -42.64 15.78 -29.54
N GLY A 1155 -43.71 16.47 -29.09
CA GLY A 1155 -44.53 17.32 -29.95
C GLY A 1155 -43.77 18.52 -30.51
N LEU A 1156 -42.86 19.10 -29.72
CA LEU A 1156 -41.95 20.16 -30.18
C LEU A 1156 -40.90 19.64 -31.18
N ALA A 1157 -40.27 18.50 -30.89
CA ALA A 1157 -39.28 17.88 -31.78
C ALA A 1157 -39.87 17.53 -33.16
N SER A 1158 -41.10 17.01 -33.19
CA SER A 1158 -41.78 16.66 -34.45
C SER A 1158 -42.21 17.86 -35.30
N ALA A 1159 -42.40 19.05 -34.70
CA ALA A 1159 -42.70 20.29 -35.43
C ALA A 1159 -41.44 20.94 -36.01
N VAL A 1160 -40.28 20.69 -35.41
CA VAL A 1160 -38.96 21.19 -35.81
C VAL A 1160 -38.40 20.44 -37.03
N GLU A 1161 -38.63 19.12 -37.13
CA GLU A 1161 -38.17 18.30 -38.27
C GLU A 1161 -38.83 18.65 -39.61
N GLY A 1162 -39.92 19.43 -39.60
CA GLY A 1162 -40.66 19.83 -40.79
C GLY A 1162 -40.30 21.18 -41.38
N GLY A 1163 -39.38 21.98 -40.82
CA GLY A 1163 -39.21 23.38 -41.26
C GLY A 1163 -37.85 23.95 -40.90
N VAL A 1164 -36.83 23.58 -41.66
CA VAL A 1164 -35.48 24.14 -41.55
C VAL A 1164 -35.52 25.64 -41.86
N GLY A 1165 -35.34 26.51 -40.86
CA GLY A 1165 -34.96 27.90 -41.12
C GLY A 1165 -35.37 29.00 -40.14
N ALA A 1166 -36.21 28.79 -39.12
CA ALA A 1166 -36.53 29.87 -38.18
C ALA A 1166 -37.04 29.37 -36.82
N LEU A 1167 -36.45 29.94 -35.74
CA LEU A 1167 -36.90 29.92 -34.33
C LEU A 1167 -36.45 28.65 -33.54
N GLY A 1168 -36.16 28.65 -32.24
CA GLY A 1168 -36.68 29.51 -31.17
C GLY A 1168 -35.66 30.40 -30.44
N SER A 1169 -36.22 31.43 -29.80
CA SER A 1169 -35.49 32.46 -29.06
C SER A 1169 -34.64 31.87 -27.93
N ALA A 1170 -33.59 32.61 -27.52
CA ALA A 1170 -32.77 32.27 -26.35
C ALA A 1170 -33.60 32.02 -25.07
N ALA A 1171 -34.83 32.55 -24.99
CA ALA A 1171 -35.74 32.37 -23.86
C ALA A 1171 -36.34 30.96 -23.77
N VAL A 1172 -36.67 30.30 -24.89
CA VAL A 1172 -37.17 28.91 -24.87
C VAL A 1172 -36.05 27.91 -24.63
N ARG A 1173 -34.86 28.14 -25.21
CA ARG A 1173 -33.67 27.33 -24.88
C ARG A 1173 -33.32 27.45 -23.39
N ALA A 1174 -33.35 28.66 -22.81
CA ALA A 1174 -33.10 28.86 -21.38
C ALA A 1174 -34.19 28.22 -20.48
N ALA A 1175 -35.47 28.35 -20.83
CA ALA A 1175 -36.56 27.78 -20.03
C ALA A 1175 -36.65 26.24 -20.11
N MET A 1176 -36.16 25.64 -21.20
CA MET A 1176 -36.28 24.19 -21.46
C MET A 1176 -34.99 23.41 -21.20
N ALA A 1177 -33.82 24.04 -21.25
CA ALA A 1177 -32.53 23.42 -20.95
C ALA A 1177 -32.50 22.72 -19.57
N PRO A 1178 -32.98 23.33 -18.48
CA PRO A 1178 -32.90 22.68 -17.18
C PRO A 1178 -34.02 21.65 -16.95
N ILE A 1179 -35.02 21.57 -17.83
CA ILE A 1179 -36.13 20.60 -17.77
C ILE A 1179 -35.90 19.40 -18.70
N ALA A 1180 -35.11 19.57 -19.78
CA ALA A 1180 -34.59 18.45 -20.56
C ALA A 1180 -33.75 17.49 -19.69
N GLY A 1181 -33.02 18.03 -18.70
CA GLY A 1181 -32.32 17.24 -17.67
C GLY A 1181 -33.21 16.43 -16.72
N ILE A 1182 -34.52 16.71 -16.66
CA ILE A 1182 -35.49 16.01 -15.79
C ILE A 1182 -36.03 14.73 -16.46
N ALA A 1183 -35.90 14.60 -17.79
CA ALA A 1183 -36.62 13.60 -18.56
C ALA A 1183 -35.83 12.31 -18.88
N GLY A 1184 -34.50 12.32 -18.71
CA GLY A 1184 -33.65 11.16 -18.87
C GLY A 1184 -32.41 11.28 -18.00
N VAL A 1185 -31.95 10.14 -17.45
CA VAL A 1185 -30.74 9.98 -16.61
C VAL A 1185 -29.44 10.47 -17.29
N LEU A 1186 -29.53 11.02 -18.51
CA LEU A 1186 -28.42 11.27 -19.44
C LEU A 1186 -28.31 12.74 -19.89
N GLY A 1187 -29.37 13.54 -19.75
CA GLY A 1187 -29.42 14.94 -20.21
C GLY A 1187 -28.66 15.95 -19.33
N LEU A 1188 -27.71 15.49 -18.50
CA LEU A 1188 -26.99 16.34 -17.53
C LEU A 1188 -26.02 17.33 -18.21
N ALA A 1189 -25.54 17.02 -19.42
CA ALA A 1189 -24.55 17.87 -20.09
C ALA A 1189 -25.15 19.17 -20.68
N ALA A 1190 -26.46 19.19 -20.99
CA ALA A 1190 -27.12 20.37 -21.58
C ALA A 1190 -27.81 21.28 -20.54
N ALA A 1191 -28.19 20.74 -19.37
CA ALA A 1191 -28.90 21.48 -18.33
C ALA A 1191 -27.99 22.32 -17.42
N GLY A 1192 -26.71 21.94 -17.30
CA GLY A 1192 -25.76 22.48 -16.31
C GLY A 1192 -24.83 23.59 -16.82
N VAL A 1193 -25.32 24.54 -17.62
CA VAL A 1193 -24.47 25.64 -18.12
C VAL A 1193 -24.03 26.58 -16.98
N GLY A 1194 -24.75 26.61 -15.84
CA GLY A 1194 -24.38 27.39 -14.66
C GLY A 1194 -23.16 26.83 -13.90
N ALA A 1195 -23.13 25.52 -13.62
CA ALA A 1195 -22.06 24.88 -12.86
C ALA A 1195 -20.75 24.70 -13.66
N ILE A 1196 -20.83 24.46 -14.97
CA ILE A 1196 -19.66 24.18 -15.82
C ILE A 1196 -18.83 25.47 -16.08
N ALA A 1197 -19.49 26.63 -16.10
CA ALA A 1197 -18.83 27.93 -16.32
C ALA A 1197 -17.79 28.31 -15.24
N MET A 1198 -17.75 27.63 -14.09
CA MET A 1198 -16.87 27.94 -12.96
C MET A 1198 -15.46 27.31 -13.03
N PHE A 1199 -15.14 26.56 -14.09
CA PHE A 1199 -13.90 25.78 -14.17
C PHE A 1199 -12.75 26.41 -14.97
N LEU A 1200 -12.94 27.59 -15.60
CA LEU A 1200 -11.87 28.23 -16.38
C LEU A 1200 -11.62 29.71 -16.09
N PRO A 1201 -10.92 30.04 -14.98
CA PRO A 1201 -10.09 31.22 -14.94
C PRO A 1201 -8.62 30.84 -15.18
N GLY A 1202 -8.08 31.15 -16.37
CA GLY A 1202 -6.62 31.38 -16.49
C GLY A 1202 -5.80 30.65 -17.57
N LEU A 1203 -6.37 30.10 -18.65
CA LEU A 1203 -5.56 29.50 -19.74
C LEU A 1203 -5.04 30.49 -20.80
N ILE A 1204 -5.13 31.81 -20.57
CA ILE A 1204 -4.66 32.82 -21.54
C ILE A 1204 -3.26 33.31 -21.18
N ALA A 1205 -2.24 32.55 -21.57
CA ALA A 1205 -0.94 33.13 -21.90
C ALA A 1205 -1.04 33.74 -23.31
N GLU A 1206 -1.03 35.08 -23.41
CA GLU A 1206 -0.99 35.81 -24.68
C GLU A 1206 0.20 35.34 -25.54
N GLY A 1207 -0.08 34.94 -26.79
CA GLY A 1207 0.95 34.64 -27.81
C GLY A 1207 0.89 33.28 -28.52
N LYS A 1208 -0.06 32.38 -28.20
CA LYS A 1208 -0.15 31.02 -28.81
C LYS A 1208 -1.53 30.63 -29.36
N GLN A 1209 -2.40 31.59 -29.70
CA GLN A 1209 -3.81 31.33 -30.06
C GLN A 1209 -3.99 30.42 -31.28
N GLN A 1210 -3.15 30.56 -32.31
CA GLN A 1210 -3.21 29.74 -33.53
C GLN A 1210 -2.95 28.25 -33.27
N VAL A 1211 -1.85 27.92 -32.57
CA VAL A 1211 -1.50 26.54 -32.22
C VAL A 1211 -2.56 25.91 -31.30
N LYS A 1212 -3.19 26.71 -30.43
CA LYS A 1212 -4.29 26.26 -29.58
C LYS A 1212 -5.53 25.90 -30.41
N ALA A 1213 -5.93 26.77 -31.34
CA ALA A 1213 -7.04 26.49 -32.26
C ALA A 1213 -6.76 25.27 -33.15
N ASP A 1214 -5.51 25.10 -33.62
CA ASP A 1214 -5.11 23.94 -34.42
C ASP A 1214 -5.22 22.62 -33.64
N ASN A 1215 -4.69 22.58 -32.42
CA ASN A 1215 -4.76 21.38 -31.58
C ASN A 1215 -6.20 21.07 -31.18
N PHE A 1216 -6.96 22.10 -30.80
CA PHE A 1216 -8.37 21.97 -30.45
C PHE A 1216 -9.21 21.47 -31.61
N GLY A 1217 -9.03 22.02 -32.81
CA GLY A 1217 -9.72 21.53 -34.02
C GLY A 1217 -9.37 20.08 -34.36
N SER A 1218 -8.14 19.64 -34.09
CA SER A 1218 -7.74 18.24 -34.29
C SER A 1218 -8.39 17.32 -33.25
N LEU A 1219 -8.38 17.72 -31.97
CA LEU A 1219 -9.06 17.00 -30.88
C LEU A 1219 -10.57 16.88 -31.13
N LEU A 1220 -11.22 17.98 -31.51
CA LEU A 1220 -12.65 17.98 -31.84
C LEU A 1220 -12.94 17.06 -33.04
N GLY A 1221 -12.06 17.08 -34.05
CA GLY A 1221 -12.14 16.18 -35.20
C GLY A 1221 -12.09 14.69 -34.85
N ASP A 1222 -11.31 14.30 -33.83
CA ASP A 1222 -11.21 12.90 -33.35
C ASP A 1222 -12.56 12.37 -32.84
N TYR A 1223 -13.40 13.24 -32.27
CA TYR A 1223 -14.74 12.87 -31.79
C TYR A 1223 -15.80 12.95 -32.90
N LEU A 1224 -15.79 14.00 -33.71
CA LEU A 1224 -16.88 14.30 -34.65
C LEU A 1224 -16.77 13.57 -35.99
N THR A 1225 -15.55 13.48 -36.56
CA THR A 1225 -15.36 13.00 -37.94
C THR A 1225 -15.85 11.56 -38.13
N LYS A 1226 -15.67 10.70 -37.12
CA LYS A 1226 -16.10 9.30 -37.20
C LYS A 1226 -17.62 9.13 -37.25
N TYR A 1227 -18.35 10.07 -36.67
CA TYR A 1227 -19.82 10.11 -36.66
C TYR A 1227 -20.40 10.92 -37.82
N GLU A 1228 -19.55 11.51 -38.67
CA GLU A 1228 -19.96 12.43 -39.75
C GLU A 1228 -20.80 13.61 -39.22
N ILE A 1229 -20.46 14.10 -38.02
CA ILE A 1229 -21.08 15.29 -37.41
C ILE A 1229 -20.28 16.51 -37.86
N ASP A 1230 -20.89 17.38 -38.65
CA ASP A 1230 -20.21 18.52 -39.28
C ASP A 1230 -20.93 19.86 -39.06
N GLY A 1231 -22.10 19.88 -38.41
CA GLY A 1231 -22.87 21.10 -38.23
C GLY A 1231 -23.61 21.56 -39.48
N VAL A 1232 -23.76 20.70 -40.50
CA VAL A 1232 -24.51 20.98 -41.74
C VAL A 1232 -25.60 19.92 -41.93
N PRO A 1233 -26.81 20.14 -41.37
CA PRO A 1233 -27.86 19.12 -41.38
C PRO A 1233 -28.24 18.66 -42.80
N ASN A 1234 -27.97 17.38 -43.11
CA ASN A 1234 -28.23 16.74 -44.41
C ASN A 1234 -27.41 17.29 -45.61
N GLY A 1235 -26.27 17.94 -45.35
CA GLY A 1235 -25.34 18.43 -46.36
C GLY A 1235 -23.91 17.98 -46.09
N ASP A 1236 -22.95 18.63 -46.73
CA ASP A 1236 -21.53 18.55 -46.36
C ASP A 1236 -20.92 19.95 -46.17
N LEU A 1237 -19.64 20.02 -45.78
CA LEU A 1237 -18.95 21.29 -45.57
C LEU A 1237 -18.95 22.23 -46.80
N SER A 1238 -19.17 21.71 -48.01
CA SER A 1238 -19.29 22.52 -49.24
C SER A 1238 -20.65 23.20 -49.41
N ASP A 1239 -21.65 22.80 -48.61
CA ASP A 1239 -22.98 23.43 -48.55
C ASP A 1239 -23.03 24.60 -47.56
N VAL A 1240 -21.93 24.88 -46.83
CA VAL A 1240 -21.82 26.05 -45.93
C VAL A 1240 -21.82 27.35 -46.75
N PRO A 1241 -22.75 28.28 -46.49
CA PRO A 1241 -22.81 29.55 -47.21
C PRO A 1241 -21.51 30.38 -47.11
N ASP A 1242 -21.12 31.05 -48.19
CA ASP A 1242 -19.90 31.89 -48.24
C ASP A 1242 -19.90 32.99 -47.16
N ASP A 1243 -21.07 33.46 -46.72
CA ASP A 1243 -21.25 34.48 -45.68
C ASP A 1243 -21.14 33.94 -44.24
N ALA A 1244 -21.13 32.62 -44.06
CA ALA A 1244 -20.82 31.98 -42.78
C ALA A 1244 -19.30 31.91 -42.52
N TRP A 1245 -18.48 32.04 -43.58
CA TRP A 1245 -17.03 32.11 -43.46
C TRP A 1245 -16.56 33.55 -43.23
N PRO A 1246 -15.52 33.77 -42.40
CA PRO A 1246 -14.97 35.11 -42.22
C PRO A 1246 -14.46 35.70 -43.54
N GLU A 1247 -14.73 36.99 -43.79
CA GLU A 1247 -14.33 37.68 -45.03
C GLU A 1247 -12.82 37.53 -45.24
N THR A 1248 -12.42 36.77 -46.26
CA THR A 1248 -11.02 36.60 -46.59
C THR A 1248 -10.46 37.94 -47.11
N SER A 1249 -9.83 38.73 -46.24
CA SER A 1249 -8.97 39.81 -46.69
C SER A 1249 -7.71 39.19 -47.32
N ASP A 1250 -7.70 39.12 -48.65
CA ASP A 1250 -6.55 38.86 -49.53
C ASP A 1250 -5.34 38.12 -48.91
N GLY A 1251 -5.36 36.79 -49.00
CA GLY A 1251 -4.13 36.00 -49.14
C GLY A 1251 -3.76 35.07 -47.98
N LEU A 1252 -4.51 33.98 -47.81
CA LEU A 1252 -3.98 32.73 -47.26
C LEU A 1252 -4.57 31.56 -48.08
N SER A 1253 -3.84 31.19 -49.14
CA SER A 1253 -4.04 29.95 -49.90
C SER A 1253 -3.14 28.84 -49.37
#